data_AF-A0A7J3DJ75-F1
#
_entry.id   AF-A0A7J3DJ75-F1
#
_cell.length_a   1.000
_cell.length_b   1.000
_cell.length_c   1.000
_cell.angle_alpha   90.00
_cell.angle_beta   90.00
_cell.angle_gamma   90.00
#
_symmetry.space_group_name_H-M   'P 1'
#
loop_
_entity.id
_entity.type
_entity.pdbx_description
1 polymer ?
#
loop_
_entity_poly.entity_id
_entity_poly.type
_entity_poly.pdbx_seq_one_letter_code
_entity_poly.pdbx_strand_id
1 'polypeptide(L)'
;MAAIKKRQFKFEVAKRYTHVKKFKEIKKPEWQVFLEALFKKKEGKKKPEEKVEEKPPSTLRIIVIGLVVFILILAGIILYLLSIPPILPPAEKERPAHFINIIESGMASYGNEFSPTTVAYSIIETNASEIHMRFYTTPVSNQVFLLDCGKYQSQDNYQYFEKTLKNSLEKKGFSVGGISAEDALSIPEGAVVVAPCGKFPAELITPEFKDFIGRGNTLVYIGLEPNQAIDIDGSLTTIPPSFWKTFNINFEKEEMKCNATLRDPLYKAGSLIRGCISVVRYGKGSIVFVPQALDVGWSTGTDAAGDIEKILSNTEWLSPKYESSFTFNGTGNTVFVDCDRSGGYAEIYCTHNGELTYAVFRPVFKDVPGELYVSEGPTVVSPFISGSPLNFHAFINNGEEQKPLFLDVIDSYGKNVETVSLGIHPLSSDFIFSYTRGIPEGTYLSKIRDGEKVYAKGLFSIAPIEIRPKVNFIESNYTFSFFVGGKDVFLKNVKIKFRDKTYSFNNVHTVELDLKREFGGPTPTGSYDFIFTMGEEEKTITVVRRETGGLSTIFSPINTLLFSIALAIVAIGVYFARKEEEPYALDIPDFPPIEKIKIPIKRKDVLAIFNKVNDFYKWKYTPIKLSEIKGGFKDVYYQGKPIYLSDYNLEFILDKLERRGDVKSYLDYYGLTEWEKESGRSIQVLAMFRAIRDVCVVNAIPFSNLGRAKDCDTKLKVLGQDFYINFYEKGRMGEVIRNSVECAKKGVSIILFGSQEEKESFIPYVYSPNRLSGILKFYVENGDVLLLTVEELKKKIKEIKG
;
A
#
# COMPACT_ATOMS: atom_id res chain seq x y z
N MET A 1 -40.99 66.77 12.27
CA MET A 1 -40.05 67.75 12.88
C MET A 1 -39.43 67.06 14.10
N ALA A 2 -38.14 67.04 14.38
CA ALA A 2 -37.01 67.85 13.93
C ALA A 2 -35.79 66.98 13.57
N ALA A 3 -34.96 67.46 12.64
CA ALA A 3 -33.78 66.80 12.12
C ALA A 3 -32.54 67.08 12.99
N ILE A 4 -31.75 66.04 13.30
CA ILE A 4 -30.46 66.19 13.98
C ILE A 4 -29.32 65.97 12.96
N LYS A 5 -28.58 67.05 12.70
CA LYS A 5 -27.43 67.14 11.79
C LYS A 5 -26.19 66.43 12.37
N LYS A 6 -25.54 65.58 11.58
CA LYS A 6 -24.17 65.11 11.82
C LYS A 6 -23.18 66.28 11.68
N ARG A 7 -22.28 66.45 12.65
CA ARG A 7 -21.07 67.30 12.53
C ARG A 7 -19.83 66.39 12.45
N GLN A 8 -19.03 66.57 11.41
CA GLN A 8 -17.69 66.02 11.30
C GLN A 8 -16.68 67.08 11.73
N PHE A 9 -15.66 66.69 12.49
CA PHE A 9 -14.52 67.54 12.82
C PHE A 9 -13.27 66.99 12.13
N LYS A 10 -12.53 67.87 11.47
CA LYS A 10 -11.24 67.61 10.84
C LYS A 10 -10.23 68.46 11.61
N PHE A 11 -9.20 67.84 12.18
CA PHE A 11 -8.11 68.57 12.82
C PHE A 11 -6.88 68.50 11.91
N GLU A 12 -6.46 69.67 11.45
CA GLU A 12 -5.24 69.89 10.68
C GLU A 12 -4.03 70.03 11.60
N VAL A 13 -2.92 69.40 11.22
CA VAL A 13 -1.64 69.46 11.94
C VAL A 13 -0.73 70.47 11.24
N ALA A 14 -0.14 71.41 11.99
CA ALA A 14 1.02 72.19 11.53
C ALA A 14 1.92 72.66 12.70
N LYS A 15 3.18 72.13 12.70
CA LYS A 15 4.52 72.76 12.93
C LYS A 15 4.73 73.69 14.17
N ARG A 16 5.88 73.78 14.89
CA ARG A 16 7.33 73.71 14.55
C ARG A 16 8.22 73.98 15.82
N TYR A 17 9.47 73.47 15.83
CA TYR A 17 10.73 73.86 16.55
C TYR A 17 10.80 73.85 18.11
N THR A 18 11.92 73.52 18.79
CA THR A 18 13.30 74.08 18.68
C THR A 18 14.38 73.23 19.40
N HIS A 19 15.65 73.39 19.01
CA HIS A 19 16.89 72.75 19.54
C HIS A 19 17.39 73.27 20.91
N VAL A 20 18.11 72.42 21.68
CA VAL A 20 19.18 72.84 22.62
C VAL A 20 20.40 71.89 22.51
N LYS A 21 21.60 72.46 22.66
CA LYS A 21 22.95 71.92 22.39
C LYS A 21 23.55 71.07 23.53
N LYS A 22 24.30 70.02 23.12
CA LYS A 22 25.54 69.41 23.67
C LYS A 22 25.84 69.48 25.19
N PHE A 23 26.17 68.31 25.76
CA PHE A 23 27.45 68.10 26.46
C PHE A 23 28.02 66.72 26.07
N LYS A 24 29.31 66.70 25.74
CA LYS A 24 30.09 65.53 25.30
C LYS A 24 31.02 65.20 26.48
N GLU A 25 30.75 64.12 27.19
CA GLU A 25 31.64 63.65 28.26
C GLU A 25 32.56 62.55 27.70
N ILE A 26 33.86 62.81 27.75
CA ILE A 26 34.91 61.90 27.31
C ILE A 26 35.03 60.81 28.37
N LYS A 27 34.44 59.64 28.13
CA LYS A 27 34.68 58.47 29.00
C LYS A 27 36.10 57.95 28.77
N LYS A 28 36.88 57.89 29.85
CA LYS A 28 38.20 57.25 29.91
C LYS A 28 38.07 55.77 29.48
N PRO A 29 39.07 55.20 28.78
CA PRO A 29 39.01 53.82 28.32
C PRO A 29 38.97 52.83 29.49
N GLU A 30 38.12 51.81 29.37
CA GLU A 30 37.70 50.88 30.44
C GLU A 30 38.84 50.10 31.10
N TRP A 31 40.01 49.98 30.45
CA TRP A 31 41.15 49.25 30.99
C TRP A 31 41.85 49.95 32.16
N GLN A 32 41.73 51.29 32.31
CA GLN A 32 42.27 52.02 33.46
C GLN A 32 41.41 51.85 34.73
N VAL A 33 40.09 51.70 34.58
CA VAL A 33 39.15 51.44 35.69
C VAL A 33 39.30 49.99 36.20
N PHE A 34 39.67 49.06 35.31
CA PHE A 34 39.94 47.66 35.66
C PHE A 34 41.25 47.47 36.44
N LEU A 35 42.30 48.22 36.12
CA LEU A 35 43.58 48.16 36.84
C LEU A 35 43.53 48.78 38.25
N GLU A 36 42.72 49.82 38.47
CA GLU A 36 42.52 50.41 39.80
C GLU A 36 41.66 49.52 40.73
N ALA A 37 40.82 48.66 40.18
CA ALA A 37 40.02 47.69 40.94
C ALA A 37 40.82 46.44 41.37
N LEU A 38 41.88 46.08 40.65
CA LEU A 38 42.71 44.89 40.92
C LEU A 38 43.75 45.08 42.04
N PHE A 39 44.06 46.32 42.45
CA PHE A 39 45.10 46.61 43.45
C PHE A 39 44.62 47.17 44.80
N LYS A 40 43.30 47.28 45.05
CA LYS A 40 42.80 47.64 46.40
C LYS A 40 42.68 46.41 47.30
N LYS A 41 43.73 46.20 48.07
CA LYS A 41 43.88 45.19 49.13
C LYS A 41 43.27 45.69 50.44
N LYS A 42 42.59 44.77 51.17
CA LYS A 42 42.21 44.84 52.60
C LYS A 42 41.15 45.91 52.95
N GLU A 43 40.32 45.79 53.99
CA GLU A 43 40.39 45.03 55.24
C GLU A 43 38.96 44.99 55.84
N GLY A 44 38.65 43.97 56.63
CA GLY A 44 37.34 43.83 57.27
C GLY A 44 37.12 44.81 58.43
N LYS A 45 35.84 45.10 58.73
CA LYS A 45 35.34 45.34 60.09
C LYS A 45 33.81 45.28 60.14
N LYS A 46 33.34 44.89 61.33
CA LYS A 46 31.99 44.45 61.72
C LYS A 46 30.95 45.60 61.81
N LYS A 47 29.70 45.23 61.47
CA LYS A 47 28.34 45.63 61.94
C LYS A 47 28.10 47.08 62.44
N PRO A 48 26.95 47.72 62.08
CA PRO A 48 25.62 47.23 62.48
C PRO A 48 24.53 47.28 61.40
N GLU A 49 23.38 46.69 61.76
CA GLU A 49 22.17 46.50 60.96
C GLU A 49 21.63 47.81 60.38
N GLU A 50 21.66 47.88 59.05
CA GLU A 50 20.93 48.86 58.25
C GLU A 50 20.10 48.05 57.23
N LYS A 51 18.82 48.40 57.09
CA LYS A 51 17.88 47.74 56.18
C LYS A 51 18.50 47.66 54.79
N VAL A 52 18.83 46.44 54.37
CA VAL A 52 19.31 46.15 53.02
C VAL A 52 18.11 46.32 52.08
N GLU A 53 18.04 47.47 51.40
CA GLU A 53 17.47 47.48 50.05
C GLU A 53 18.30 46.49 49.23
N GLU A 54 17.71 45.35 48.90
CA GLU A 54 18.27 44.40 47.95
C GLU A 54 18.47 45.13 46.61
N LYS A 55 19.69 45.65 46.39
CA LYS A 55 20.07 46.11 45.04
C LYS A 55 19.87 44.92 44.11
N PRO A 56 19.11 45.09 43.02
CA PRO A 56 18.88 44.00 42.08
C PRO A 56 20.24 43.46 41.64
N PRO A 57 20.42 42.12 41.61
CA PRO A 57 21.66 41.53 41.13
C PRO A 57 22.00 42.16 39.79
N SER A 58 23.24 42.65 39.64
CA SER A 58 23.63 43.37 38.43
C SER A 58 23.29 42.49 37.23
N THR A 59 22.56 43.06 36.27
CA THR A 59 22.10 42.38 35.04
C THR A 59 23.23 41.63 34.35
N LEU A 60 24.47 42.10 34.52
CA LEU A 60 25.69 41.48 34.03
C LEU A 60 25.99 40.11 34.67
N ARG A 61 25.77 39.92 35.99
CA ARG A 61 25.92 38.61 36.64
C ARG A 61 24.87 37.61 36.20
N ILE A 62 23.64 38.08 35.98
CA ILE A 62 22.54 37.27 35.44
C ILE A 62 22.87 36.81 34.01
N ILE A 63 23.34 37.71 33.15
CA ILE A 63 23.73 37.38 31.78
C ILE A 63 24.89 36.37 31.77
N VAL A 64 25.89 36.53 32.65
CA VAL A 64 27.03 35.60 32.74
C VAL A 64 26.59 34.21 33.21
N ILE A 65 25.70 34.11 34.21
CA ILE A 65 25.19 32.80 34.67
C ILE A 65 24.34 32.13 33.58
N GLY A 66 23.47 32.90 32.91
CA GLY A 66 22.68 32.39 31.77
C GLY A 66 23.56 31.90 30.62
N LEU A 67 24.63 32.62 30.29
CA LEU A 67 25.58 32.25 29.26
C LEU A 67 26.35 30.96 29.63
N VAL A 68 26.75 30.80 30.88
CA VAL A 68 27.43 29.58 31.37
C VAL A 68 26.51 28.36 31.30
N VAL A 69 25.25 28.49 31.71
CA VAL A 69 24.27 27.40 31.60
C VAL A 69 23.99 27.05 30.15
N PHE A 70 23.87 28.05 29.28
CA PHE A 70 23.70 27.84 27.84
C PHE A 70 24.90 27.12 27.22
N ILE A 71 26.12 27.50 27.56
CA ILE A 71 27.35 26.84 27.09
C ILE A 71 27.40 25.38 27.57
N LEU A 72 26.99 25.09 28.81
CA LEU A 72 26.95 23.71 29.33
C LEU A 72 25.90 22.85 28.61
N ILE A 73 24.71 23.40 28.32
CA ILE A 73 23.68 22.69 27.55
C ILE A 73 24.16 22.45 26.12
N LEU A 74 24.75 23.47 25.48
CA LEU A 74 25.28 23.36 24.12
C LEU A 74 26.43 22.33 24.06
N ALA A 75 27.32 22.34 25.06
CA ALA A 75 28.38 21.34 25.18
C ALA A 75 27.82 19.92 25.38
N GLY A 76 26.75 19.77 26.17
CA GLY A 76 26.05 18.48 26.34
C GLY A 76 25.39 17.99 25.05
N ILE A 77 24.76 18.88 24.28
CA ILE A 77 24.19 18.56 22.97
C ILE A 77 25.28 18.18 21.97
N ILE A 78 26.39 18.93 21.94
CA ILE A 78 27.53 18.64 21.06
C ILE A 78 28.16 17.29 21.45
N LEU A 79 28.38 17.01 22.73
CA LEU A 79 28.88 15.72 23.20
C LEU A 79 27.92 14.57 22.85
N TYR A 80 26.61 14.78 22.97
CA TYR A 80 25.61 13.81 22.56
C TYR A 80 25.64 13.57 21.04
N LEU A 81 25.70 14.63 20.23
CA LEU A 81 25.80 14.52 18.77
C LEU A 81 27.12 13.88 18.33
N LEU A 82 28.23 14.13 19.03
CA LEU A 82 29.52 13.49 18.81
C LEU A 82 29.55 12.03 19.29
N SER A 83 28.67 11.64 20.23
CA SER A 83 28.50 10.25 20.65
C SER A 83 27.63 9.43 19.72
N ILE A 84 26.89 10.06 18.81
CA ILE A 84 26.20 9.36 17.73
C ILE A 84 27.27 8.93 16.74
N PRO A 85 27.49 7.61 16.52
CA PRO A 85 28.48 7.17 15.56
C PRO A 85 28.16 7.80 14.19
N PRO A 86 29.17 8.28 13.45
CA PRO A 86 28.95 8.90 12.16
C PRO A 86 28.15 7.94 11.28
N ILE A 87 27.05 8.42 10.72
CA ILE A 87 26.25 7.70 9.73
C ILE A 87 27.16 7.60 8.49
N LEU A 88 27.95 6.54 8.43
CA LEU A 88 28.67 6.18 7.22
C LEU A 88 27.62 6.06 6.11
N PRO A 89 27.85 6.64 4.91
CA PRO A 89 27.00 6.35 3.77
C PRO A 89 26.92 4.83 3.66
N PRO A 90 25.71 4.25 3.48
CA PRO A 90 25.57 2.81 3.42
C PRO A 90 26.54 2.32 2.35
N ALA A 91 27.50 1.48 2.74
CA ALA A 91 28.35 0.79 1.79
C ALA A 91 27.42 0.21 0.73
N GLU A 92 27.71 0.49 -0.54
CA GLU A 92 26.95 -0.05 -1.66
C GLU A 92 26.97 -1.57 -1.53
N LYS A 93 25.91 -2.13 -0.94
CA LYS A 93 25.85 -3.55 -0.63
C LYS A 93 25.93 -4.25 -1.97
N GLU A 94 26.95 -5.09 -2.13
CA GLU A 94 27.06 -5.94 -3.30
C GLU A 94 25.73 -6.65 -3.51
N ARG A 95 25.20 -6.54 -4.74
CA ARG A 95 23.93 -7.16 -5.10
C ARG A 95 24.08 -8.67 -4.85
N PRO A 96 23.19 -9.30 -4.07
CA PRO A 96 23.29 -10.74 -3.82
C PRO A 96 23.22 -11.47 -5.16
N ALA A 97 24.18 -12.38 -5.39
CA ALA A 97 24.16 -13.26 -6.54
C ALA A 97 23.08 -14.34 -6.33
N HIS A 98 21.91 -14.13 -6.93
CA HIS A 98 20.84 -15.12 -6.93
C HIS A 98 21.08 -16.18 -8.00
N PHE A 99 20.67 -17.43 -7.72
CA PHE A 99 20.62 -18.49 -8.70
C PHE A 99 19.28 -19.24 -8.62
N ILE A 100 18.84 -19.78 -9.76
CA ILE A 100 17.69 -20.68 -9.86
C ILE A 100 18.12 -21.88 -10.68
N ASN A 101 18.26 -23.03 -10.03
CA ASN A 101 18.53 -24.30 -10.69
C ASN A 101 17.23 -25.10 -10.78
N ILE A 102 16.84 -25.52 -11.99
CA ILE A 102 15.58 -26.24 -12.21
C ILE A 102 15.88 -27.73 -12.22
N ILE A 103 15.35 -28.44 -11.23
CA ILE A 103 15.49 -29.89 -11.07
C ILE A 103 14.52 -30.61 -12.01
N GLU A 104 13.25 -30.21 -11.96
CA GLU A 104 12.19 -30.76 -12.79
C GLU A 104 11.18 -29.66 -13.14
N SER A 105 10.62 -29.71 -14.34
CA SER A 105 9.56 -28.78 -14.77
C SER A 105 8.60 -29.49 -15.71
N GLY A 106 7.34 -29.06 -15.73
CA GLY A 106 6.33 -29.63 -16.60
C GLY A 106 4.94 -29.08 -16.34
N MET A 107 3.93 -29.80 -16.82
CA MET A 107 2.53 -29.53 -16.51
C MET A 107 1.98 -30.59 -15.58
N ALA A 108 1.14 -30.18 -14.63
CA ALA A 108 0.44 -31.07 -13.71
C ALA A 108 -1.02 -30.64 -13.56
N SER A 109 -1.88 -31.60 -13.26
CA SER A 109 -3.24 -31.33 -12.81
C SER A 109 -3.22 -30.67 -11.43
N TYR A 110 -4.09 -29.69 -11.21
CA TYR A 110 -4.27 -29.02 -9.92
C TYR A 110 -5.77 -28.81 -9.68
N GLY A 111 -6.17 -28.65 -8.42
CA GLY A 111 -7.58 -28.57 -8.05
C GLY A 111 -8.17 -29.93 -7.67
N ASN A 112 -9.44 -30.14 -8.03
CA ASN A 112 -10.16 -31.41 -7.88
C ASN A 112 -10.91 -31.76 -9.17
N GLU A 113 -11.56 -32.91 -9.21
CA GLU A 113 -12.31 -33.42 -10.36
C GLU A 113 -13.48 -32.53 -10.80
N PHE A 114 -14.03 -31.72 -9.90
CA PHE A 114 -15.15 -30.82 -10.18
C PHE A 114 -14.70 -29.43 -10.62
N SER A 115 -13.48 -29.02 -10.26
CA SER A 115 -12.84 -27.78 -10.66
C SER A 115 -11.41 -28.05 -11.15
N PRO A 116 -11.25 -28.77 -12.28
CA PRO A 116 -9.94 -29.16 -12.76
C PRO A 116 -9.21 -27.95 -13.33
N THR A 117 -7.99 -27.70 -12.83
CA THR A 117 -7.07 -26.74 -13.43
C THR A 117 -5.79 -27.45 -13.86
N THR A 118 -5.01 -26.76 -14.69
CA THR A 118 -3.70 -27.22 -15.12
C THR A 118 -2.70 -26.14 -14.75
N VAL A 119 -1.60 -26.55 -14.14
CA VAL A 119 -0.53 -25.64 -13.71
C VAL A 119 0.76 -26.04 -14.39
N ALA A 120 1.55 -25.03 -14.76
CA ALA A 120 2.95 -25.20 -15.07
C ALA A 120 3.69 -25.22 -13.72
N TYR A 121 4.46 -26.27 -13.46
CA TYR A 121 5.23 -26.39 -12.22
C TYR A 121 6.72 -26.42 -12.50
N SER A 122 7.52 -26.03 -11.51
CA SER A 122 8.96 -26.26 -11.49
C SER A 122 9.43 -26.54 -10.07
N ILE A 123 10.18 -27.63 -9.91
CA ILE A 123 10.93 -27.95 -8.71
C ILE A 123 12.30 -27.30 -8.88
N ILE A 124 12.61 -26.35 -8.00
CA ILE A 124 13.78 -25.49 -8.11
C ILE A 124 14.64 -25.54 -6.85
N GLU A 125 15.95 -25.37 -7.05
CA GLU A 125 16.90 -25.05 -6.02
C GLU A 125 17.33 -23.59 -6.16
N THR A 126 17.21 -22.80 -5.10
CA THR A 126 17.51 -21.36 -5.13
C THR A 126 17.99 -20.85 -3.78
N ASN A 127 18.76 -19.75 -3.80
CA ASN A 127 19.09 -18.95 -2.62
C ASN A 127 18.26 -17.66 -2.51
N ALA A 128 17.33 -17.42 -3.44
CA ALA A 128 16.43 -16.26 -3.37
C ALA A 128 15.28 -16.54 -2.39
N SER A 129 14.94 -15.54 -1.59
CA SER A 129 13.81 -15.62 -0.64
C SER A 129 12.46 -15.44 -1.31
N GLU A 130 12.43 -14.84 -2.49
CA GLU A 130 11.21 -14.58 -3.26
C GLU A 130 11.43 -14.99 -4.72
N ILE A 131 10.54 -15.84 -5.21
CA ILE A 131 10.52 -16.31 -6.58
C ILE A 131 9.16 -15.99 -7.19
N HIS A 132 9.18 -15.53 -8.42
CA HIS A 132 8.00 -15.30 -9.22
C HIS A 132 8.00 -16.28 -10.39
N MET A 133 6.80 -16.69 -10.80
CA MET A 133 6.60 -17.52 -11.98
C MET A 133 5.53 -16.88 -12.86
N ARG A 134 5.86 -16.68 -14.13
CA ARG A 134 4.96 -16.14 -15.16
C ARG A 134 4.74 -17.17 -16.25
N PHE A 135 3.52 -17.24 -16.77
CA PHE A 135 3.19 -18.09 -17.90
C PHE A 135 2.85 -17.29 -19.15
N TYR A 136 3.49 -17.66 -20.25
CA TYR A 136 3.31 -17.07 -21.57
C TYR A 136 2.80 -18.14 -22.54
N THR A 137 1.76 -17.82 -23.31
CA THR A 137 1.27 -18.68 -24.40
C THR A 137 2.12 -18.57 -25.66
N THR A 138 2.93 -17.52 -25.75
CA THR A 138 3.80 -17.21 -26.88
C THR A 138 5.23 -17.65 -26.56
N PRO A 139 5.97 -18.16 -27.55
CA PRO A 139 7.37 -18.52 -27.36
C PRO A 139 8.20 -17.32 -26.94
N VAL A 140 9.02 -17.52 -25.90
CA VAL A 140 10.06 -16.59 -25.50
C VAL A 140 11.38 -17.19 -25.96
N SER A 141 12.00 -16.57 -26.97
CA SER A 141 13.31 -17.01 -27.43
C SER A 141 14.42 -16.20 -26.78
N ASN A 142 15.48 -16.90 -26.44
CA ASN A 142 16.74 -16.31 -26.02
C ASN A 142 17.61 -15.93 -27.24
N GLN A 143 17.10 -16.12 -28.47
CA GLN A 143 17.78 -15.76 -29.71
C GLN A 143 17.38 -14.36 -30.14
N VAL A 144 18.38 -13.48 -30.18
CA VAL A 144 18.25 -12.10 -30.61
C VAL A 144 19.10 -11.91 -31.85
N PHE A 145 18.49 -11.40 -32.91
CA PHE A 145 19.17 -11.08 -34.16
C PHE A 145 19.21 -9.58 -34.37
N LEU A 146 20.39 -9.03 -34.65
CA LEU A 146 20.56 -7.65 -35.07
C LEU A 146 20.42 -7.62 -36.59
N LEU A 147 19.45 -6.85 -37.07
CA LEU A 147 19.17 -6.72 -38.49
C LEU A 147 20.25 -5.87 -39.17
N ASP A 148 20.85 -6.44 -40.21
CA ASP A 148 21.70 -5.70 -41.15
C ASP A 148 20.82 -4.93 -42.13
N CYS A 149 20.94 -3.61 -42.10
CA CYS A 149 20.06 -2.68 -42.80
C CYS A 149 20.77 -1.34 -43.03
N GLY A 150 20.29 -0.58 -44.01
CA GLY A 150 20.72 0.81 -44.20
C GLY A 150 20.49 1.65 -42.93
N LYS A 151 21.45 2.52 -42.62
CA LYS A 151 21.42 3.35 -41.40
C LYS A 151 20.99 4.77 -41.73
N TYR A 152 20.04 5.30 -40.96
CA TYR A 152 19.63 6.71 -41.00
C TYR A 152 19.67 7.30 -39.60
N GLN A 153 20.52 8.31 -39.35
CA GLN A 153 20.69 8.87 -38.00
C GLN A 153 20.95 7.78 -36.94
N SER A 154 21.72 6.77 -37.34
CA SER A 154 22.09 5.63 -36.49
C SER A 154 23.53 5.19 -36.76
N GLN A 155 24.36 5.99 -37.42
CA GLN A 155 25.72 5.60 -37.80
C GLN A 155 26.69 5.73 -36.63
N ASP A 156 26.63 6.85 -35.92
CA ASP A 156 27.67 7.26 -34.96
C ASP A 156 27.63 6.39 -33.69
N ASN A 157 26.43 6.03 -33.23
CA ASN A 157 26.24 5.23 -32.02
C ASN A 157 26.14 3.72 -32.26
N TYR A 158 26.01 3.23 -33.50
CA TYR A 158 25.71 1.82 -33.77
C TYR A 158 26.76 0.84 -33.28
N GLN A 159 28.06 1.10 -33.53
CA GLN A 159 29.12 0.18 -33.11
C GLN A 159 29.16 0.00 -31.59
N TYR A 160 28.94 1.08 -30.84
CA TYR A 160 28.88 1.03 -29.37
C TYR A 160 27.62 0.33 -28.89
N PHE A 161 26.48 0.59 -29.53
CA PHE A 161 25.21 -0.06 -29.27
C PHE A 161 25.32 -1.58 -29.46
N GLU A 162 25.73 -2.04 -30.65
CA GLU A 162 25.87 -3.45 -31.00
C GLU A 162 26.78 -4.19 -30.01
N LYS A 163 28.00 -3.68 -29.79
CA LYS A 163 28.97 -4.31 -28.90
C LYS A 163 28.45 -4.40 -27.46
N THR A 164 27.79 -3.35 -26.97
CA THR A 164 27.30 -3.30 -25.59
C THR A 164 26.07 -4.18 -25.41
N LEU A 165 25.14 -4.14 -26.36
CA LEU A 165 23.93 -4.96 -26.32
C LEU A 165 24.30 -6.45 -26.38
N LYS A 166 25.17 -6.83 -27.32
CA LYS A 166 25.69 -8.20 -27.45
C LYS A 166 26.32 -8.69 -26.15
N ASN A 167 27.28 -7.95 -25.60
CA ASN A 167 27.96 -8.33 -24.36
C ASN A 167 27.02 -8.45 -23.17
N SER A 168 26.04 -7.55 -23.04
CA SER A 168 25.11 -7.54 -21.90
C SER A 168 24.09 -8.67 -21.99
N LEU A 169 23.57 -8.95 -23.19
CA LEU A 169 22.64 -10.05 -23.44
C LEU A 169 23.32 -11.42 -23.34
N GLU A 170 24.52 -11.58 -23.88
CA GLU A 170 25.28 -12.84 -23.76
C GLU A 170 25.61 -13.17 -22.30
N LYS A 171 25.93 -12.17 -21.47
CA LYS A 171 26.08 -12.34 -20.02
C LYS A 171 24.81 -12.82 -19.31
N LYS A 172 23.64 -12.54 -19.89
CA LYS A 172 22.32 -13.01 -19.41
C LYS A 172 21.85 -14.29 -20.11
N GLY A 173 22.71 -14.94 -20.91
CA GLY A 173 22.42 -16.22 -21.55
C GLY A 173 21.63 -16.13 -22.86
N PHE A 174 21.53 -14.94 -23.46
CA PHE A 174 20.96 -14.76 -24.80
C PHE A 174 22.02 -15.05 -25.87
N SER A 175 21.58 -15.64 -27.00
CA SER A 175 22.39 -15.77 -28.20
C SER A 175 22.14 -14.57 -29.10
N VAL A 176 23.18 -13.78 -29.38
CA VAL A 176 23.07 -12.57 -30.20
C VAL A 176 23.86 -12.75 -31.51
N GLY A 177 23.15 -12.71 -32.64
CA GLY A 177 23.71 -12.82 -33.98
C GLY A 177 23.33 -11.65 -34.88
N GLY A 178 24.05 -11.44 -35.99
CA GLY A 178 23.60 -10.57 -37.07
C GLY A 178 22.73 -11.35 -38.06
N ILE A 179 21.79 -10.70 -38.75
CA ILE A 179 20.98 -11.33 -39.79
C ILE A 179 20.63 -10.35 -40.92
N SER A 180 20.57 -10.83 -42.16
CA SER A 180 20.03 -10.07 -43.28
C SER A 180 18.50 -9.97 -43.19
N ALA A 181 17.89 -8.99 -43.86
CA ALA A 181 16.43 -8.85 -43.85
C ALA A 181 15.70 -10.00 -44.58
N GLU A 182 16.30 -10.55 -45.63
CA GLU A 182 15.75 -11.72 -46.33
C GLU A 182 15.75 -12.96 -45.43
N ASP A 183 16.87 -13.21 -44.74
CA ASP A 183 16.99 -14.32 -43.79
C ASP A 183 16.08 -14.12 -42.57
N ALA A 184 15.87 -12.87 -42.15
CA ALA A 184 15.00 -12.53 -41.02
C ALA A 184 13.57 -13.04 -41.21
N LEU A 185 13.04 -12.96 -42.43
CA LEU A 185 11.69 -13.44 -42.76
C LEU A 185 11.57 -14.98 -42.70
N SER A 186 12.70 -15.69 -42.72
CA SER A 186 12.78 -17.15 -42.73
C SER A 186 13.11 -17.76 -41.35
N ILE A 187 13.32 -16.94 -40.31
CA ILE A 187 13.63 -17.43 -38.95
C ILE A 187 12.46 -18.26 -38.39
N PRO A 188 12.75 -19.35 -37.63
CA PRO A 188 11.75 -20.09 -36.85
C PRO A 188 10.98 -19.20 -35.85
N GLU A 189 9.91 -19.75 -35.28
CA GLU A 189 9.04 -19.03 -34.35
C GLU A 189 9.76 -18.60 -33.04
N GLY A 190 9.32 -17.47 -32.49
CA GLY A 190 9.75 -16.95 -31.19
C GLY A 190 10.99 -16.05 -31.21
N ALA A 191 11.65 -15.87 -32.36
CA ALA A 191 12.87 -15.07 -32.44
C ALA A 191 12.63 -13.58 -32.28
N VAL A 192 13.62 -12.87 -31.72
CA VAL A 192 13.60 -11.42 -31.60
C VAL A 192 14.56 -10.81 -32.63
N VAL A 193 14.06 -9.92 -33.48
CA VAL A 193 14.87 -9.18 -34.45
C VAL A 193 14.90 -7.72 -34.03
N VAL A 194 16.08 -7.17 -33.77
CA VAL A 194 16.29 -5.76 -33.43
C VAL A 194 16.75 -5.02 -34.68
N ALA A 195 16.00 -4.01 -35.10
CA ALA A 195 16.24 -3.21 -36.29
C ALA A 195 16.63 -1.76 -35.93
N PRO A 196 17.92 -1.52 -35.61
CA PRO A 196 18.47 -0.19 -35.33
C PRO A 196 18.84 0.54 -36.62
N CYS A 197 17.84 0.83 -37.45
CA CYS A 197 18.02 1.37 -38.79
C CYS A 197 17.66 2.87 -38.86
N GLY A 198 16.92 3.40 -37.87
CA GLY A 198 16.47 4.78 -37.79
C GLY A 198 15.30 5.14 -38.72
N LYS A 199 15.19 4.46 -39.87
CA LYS A 199 14.00 4.34 -40.72
C LYS A 199 13.64 2.87 -40.88
N PHE A 200 12.41 2.54 -41.23
CA PHE A 200 11.98 1.14 -41.35
C PHE A 200 12.80 0.43 -42.46
N PRO A 201 13.21 -0.84 -42.33
CA PRO A 201 13.94 -1.52 -43.41
C PRO A 201 13.04 -1.74 -44.63
N ALA A 202 13.49 -1.37 -45.83
CA ALA A 202 12.70 -1.49 -47.06
C ALA A 202 12.41 -2.95 -47.41
N GLU A 203 13.34 -3.84 -47.11
CA GLU A 203 13.30 -5.28 -47.35
C GLU A 203 12.23 -6.00 -46.51
N LEU A 204 11.76 -5.38 -45.42
CA LEU A 204 10.66 -5.90 -44.60
C LEU A 204 9.28 -5.45 -45.10
N ILE A 205 9.19 -4.62 -46.14
CA ILE A 205 7.91 -4.20 -46.73
C ILE A 205 7.41 -5.27 -47.72
N THR A 206 7.20 -6.48 -47.22
CA THR A 206 6.77 -7.63 -48.01
C THR A 206 5.55 -8.30 -47.37
N PRO A 207 4.73 -9.06 -48.14
CA PRO A 207 3.64 -9.85 -47.58
C PRO A 207 4.09 -10.83 -46.50
N GLU A 208 5.29 -11.40 -46.64
CA GLU A 208 5.88 -12.40 -45.73
C GLU A 208 6.17 -11.82 -44.35
N PHE A 209 6.36 -10.50 -44.22
CA PHE A 209 6.55 -9.86 -42.92
C PHE A 209 5.36 -10.06 -41.97
N LYS A 210 4.14 -10.09 -42.53
CA LYS A 210 2.93 -10.41 -41.76
C LYS A 210 2.98 -11.81 -41.19
N ASP A 211 3.43 -12.77 -41.99
CA ASP A 211 3.57 -14.17 -41.57
C ASP A 211 4.70 -14.33 -40.56
N PHE A 212 5.81 -13.61 -40.74
CA PHE A 212 6.92 -13.55 -39.79
C PHE A 212 6.44 -13.14 -38.39
N ILE A 213 5.71 -12.02 -38.26
CA ILE A 213 5.16 -11.60 -36.97
C ILE A 213 4.08 -12.59 -36.50
N GLY A 214 3.21 -13.05 -37.40
CA GLY A 214 2.11 -13.96 -37.08
C GLY A 214 2.57 -15.30 -36.47
N ARG A 215 3.76 -15.80 -36.84
CA ARG A 215 4.36 -17.03 -36.31
C ARG A 215 4.81 -16.91 -34.85
N GLY A 216 4.94 -15.71 -34.29
CA GLY A 216 5.43 -15.52 -32.92
C GLY A 216 6.72 -14.73 -32.80
N ASN A 217 7.23 -14.18 -33.91
CA ASN A 217 8.46 -13.40 -33.86
C ASN A 217 8.22 -11.97 -33.41
N THR A 218 9.23 -11.38 -32.77
CA THR A 218 9.19 -10.01 -32.29
C THR A 218 10.15 -9.14 -33.10
N LEU A 219 9.66 -8.05 -33.69
CA LEU A 219 10.50 -7.00 -34.27
C LEU A 219 10.65 -5.85 -33.27
N VAL A 220 11.86 -5.51 -32.85
CA VAL A 220 12.18 -4.29 -32.11
C VAL A 220 12.72 -3.25 -33.08
N TYR A 221 11.85 -2.37 -33.55
CA TYR A 221 12.19 -1.29 -34.45
C TYR A 221 12.64 -0.05 -33.66
N ILE A 222 13.86 0.42 -33.93
CA ILE A 222 14.44 1.62 -33.32
C ILE A 222 14.60 2.66 -34.41
N GLY A 223 13.72 3.66 -34.40
CA GLY A 223 13.73 4.69 -35.42
C GLY A 223 12.57 5.66 -35.36
N LEU A 224 12.59 6.60 -36.30
CA LEU A 224 11.55 7.61 -36.52
C LEU A 224 10.24 6.96 -36.96
N GLU A 225 9.15 7.75 -36.97
CA GLU A 225 7.84 7.32 -37.46
C GLU A 225 8.01 6.62 -38.83
N PRO A 226 7.54 5.36 -39.00
CA PRO A 226 7.87 4.55 -40.15
C PRO A 226 6.93 4.86 -41.34
N ASN A 227 6.92 6.13 -41.75
CA ASN A 227 6.28 6.60 -42.98
C ASN A 227 7.18 6.42 -44.21
N GLN A 228 8.48 6.22 -43.97
CA GLN A 228 9.50 5.95 -44.96
C GLN A 228 10.33 4.74 -44.49
N ALA A 229 10.82 3.99 -45.46
CA ALA A 229 11.78 2.95 -45.28
C ALA A 229 13.13 3.29 -45.92
N ILE A 230 14.18 2.67 -45.44
CA ILE A 230 15.55 2.80 -45.90
C ILE A 230 16.01 1.47 -46.51
N ASP A 231 16.60 1.56 -47.70
CA ASP A 231 17.25 0.44 -48.39
C ASP A 231 18.73 0.35 -47.94
N ILE A 232 19.40 -0.77 -48.20
CA ILE A 232 20.83 -1.00 -47.87
C ILE A 232 21.72 0.09 -48.47
N ASP A 233 21.38 0.61 -49.66
CA ASP A 233 22.12 1.69 -50.33
C ASP A 233 21.89 3.09 -49.70
N GLY A 234 21.00 3.19 -48.71
CA GLY A 234 20.63 4.41 -48.01
C GLY A 234 19.51 5.22 -48.67
N SER A 235 18.96 4.75 -49.79
CA SER A 235 17.81 5.38 -50.44
C SER A 235 16.53 5.25 -49.60
N LEU A 236 15.62 6.22 -49.75
CA LEU A 236 14.38 6.27 -48.97
C LEU A 236 13.16 5.98 -49.84
N THR A 237 12.34 5.01 -49.41
CA THR A 237 11.09 4.62 -50.08
C THR A 237 9.89 4.91 -49.18
N THR A 238 8.79 5.42 -49.73
CA THR A 238 7.57 5.67 -48.93
C THR A 238 6.84 4.38 -48.60
N ILE A 239 6.44 4.19 -47.34
CA ILE A 239 5.67 3.02 -46.92
C ILE A 239 4.18 3.28 -47.20
N PRO A 240 3.50 2.42 -47.99
CA PRO A 240 2.07 2.57 -48.22
C PRO A 240 1.28 2.45 -46.91
N PRO A 241 0.30 3.34 -46.62
CA PRO A 241 -0.51 3.24 -45.40
C PRO A 241 -1.27 1.91 -45.24
N SER A 242 -1.52 1.20 -46.35
CA SER A 242 -2.11 -0.15 -46.34
C SER A 242 -1.24 -1.18 -45.63
N PHE A 243 0.08 -1.02 -45.61
CA PHE A 243 1.00 -1.91 -44.91
C PHE A 243 0.70 -1.92 -43.40
N TRP A 244 0.70 -0.75 -42.77
CA TRP A 244 0.43 -0.60 -41.33
C TRP A 244 -1.01 -0.94 -40.92
N LYS A 245 -1.98 -0.72 -41.81
CA LYS A 245 -3.37 -1.15 -41.60
C LYS A 245 -3.51 -2.66 -41.39
N THR A 246 -2.62 -3.46 -41.98
CA THR A 246 -2.62 -4.93 -41.81
C THR A 246 -2.38 -5.34 -40.36
N PHE A 247 -1.65 -4.53 -39.61
CA PHE A 247 -1.33 -4.74 -38.19
C PHE A 247 -2.24 -3.92 -37.26
N ASN A 248 -3.24 -3.21 -37.81
CA ASN A 248 -4.10 -2.28 -37.08
C ASN A 248 -3.30 -1.19 -36.33
N ILE A 249 -2.23 -0.68 -36.94
CA ILE A 249 -1.35 0.33 -36.35
C ILE A 249 -1.79 1.73 -36.77
N ASN A 250 -1.91 2.63 -35.80
CA ASN A 250 -2.08 4.06 -36.03
C ASN A 250 -0.97 4.82 -35.31
N PHE A 251 -0.32 5.74 -36.00
CA PHE A 251 0.77 6.55 -35.43
C PHE A 251 0.22 7.89 -34.93
N GLU A 252 0.46 8.17 -33.65
CA GLU A 252 0.03 9.40 -32.99
C GLU A 252 1.25 10.21 -32.55
N LYS A 253 1.21 11.53 -32.77
CA LYS A 253 2.23 12.47 -32.29
C LYS A 253 1.77 13.03 -30.95
N GLU A 254 2.32 12.51 -29.87
CA GLU A 254 1.98 12.88 -28.49
C GLU A 254 3.27 13.06 -27.68
N GLU A 255 3.33 14.07 -26.82
CA GLU A 255 4.44 14.23 -25.89
C GLU A 255 4.38 13.12 -24.83
N MET A 256 5.37 12.22 -24.85
CA MET A 256 5.43 11.10 -23.93
C MET A 256 6.55 11.31 -22.89
N LYS A 257 6.29 10.91 -21.65
CA LYS A 257 7.31 10.82 -20.61
C LYS A 257 7.93 9.43 -20.62
N CYS A 258 9.25 9.34 -20.72
CA CYS A 258 9.93 8.05 -20.74
C CYS A 258 10.55 7.68 -19.40
N ASN A 259 10.38 6.43 -19.00
CA ASN A 259 11.09 5.79 -17.87
C ASN A 259 12.36 5.06 -18.35
N ALA A 260 12.87 5.45 -19.51
CA ALA A 260 14.11 4.99 -20.13
C ALA A 260 15.06 6.19 -20.29
N THR A 261 16.31 5.95 -20.67
CA THR A 261 17.25 7.04 -20.98
C THR A 261 16.97 7.72 -22.33
N LEU A 262 15.99 7.21 -23.08
CA LEU A 262 15.51 7.76 -24.35
C LEU A 262 14.98 9.20 -24.21
N ARG A 263 15.45 10.06 -25.11
CA ARG A 263 15.07 11.48 -25.23
C ARG A 263 14.11 11.70 -26.39
N ASP A 264 13.22 12.67 -26.21
CA ASP A 264 12.32 13.22 -27.23
C ASP A 264 11.59 12.13 -28.06
N PRO A 265 10.78 11.26 -27.42
CA PRO A 265 10.02 10.24 -28.13
C PRO A 265 9.00 10.90 -29.07
N LEU A 266 9.03 10.55 -30.36
CA LEU A 266 8.33 11.31 -31.40
C LEU A 266 6.93 10.81 -31.76
N TYR A 267 6.63 9.54 -31.49
CA TYR A 267 5.37 8.93 -31.88
C TYR A 267 4.97 7.74 -30.99
N LYS A 268 3.69 7.43 -31.02
CA LYS A 268 3.08 6.28 -30.36
C LYS A 268 2.35 5.44 -31.39
N ALA A 269 2.43 4.11 -31.26
CA ALA A 269 1.87 3.16 -32.24
C ALA A 269 0.97 2.08 -31.61
N GLY A 270 0.89 2.02 -30.28
CA GLY A 270 0.19 0.95 -29.55
C GLY A 270 0.23 1.13 -28.04
N SER A 271 0.22 0.02 -27.30
CA SER A 271 0.32 0.01 -25.84
C SER A 271 1.72 0.45 -25.40
N LEU A 272 1.81 1.37 -24.45
CA LEU A 272 3.09 1.90 -24.00
C LEU A 272 3.74 1.00 -22.93
N ILE A 273 5.01 0.67 -23.13
CA ILE A 273 5.94 0.13 -22.15
C ILE A 273 7.00 1.21 -21.83
N ARG A 274 7.50 1.22 -20.60
CA ARG A 274 8.42 2.27 -20.10
C ARG A 274 7.95 3.72 -20.35
N GLY A 275 6.64 3.94 -20.44
CA GLY A 275 6.02 5.25 -20.64
C GLY A 275 6.10 5.83 -22.05
N CYS A 276 7.03 5.38 -22.91
CA CYS A 276 7.22 5.97 -24.24
C CYS A 276 7.44 4.96 -25.39
N ILE A 277 7.70 3.68 -25.12
CA ILE A 277 7.97 2.68 -26.15
C ILE A 277 6.66 1.95 -26.46
N SER A 278 6.27 1.83 -27.73
CA SER A 278 4.99 1.22 -28.09
C SER A 278 5.14 -0.26 -28.41
N VAL A 279 4.16 -1.07 -28.04
CA VAL A 279 4.05 -2.48 -28.40
C VAL A 279 2.74 -2.71 -29.13
N VAL A 280 2.82 -3.36 -30.29
CA VAL A 280 1.68 -3.80 -31.08
C VAL A 280 1.75 -5.31 -31.21
N ARG A 281 0.65 -6.01 -30.91
CA ARG A 281 0.57 -7.47 -31.02
C ARG A 281 -0.14 -7.87 -32.30
N TYR A 282 0.40 -8.89 -32.97
CA TYR A 282 -0.20 -9.46 -34.17
C TYR A 282 0.03 -10.98 -34.20
N GLY A 283 -1.07 -11.76 -34.22
CA GLY A 283 -0.98 -13.22 -34.08
C GLY A 283 -0.31 -13.61 -32.76
N LYS A 284 0.72 -14.44 -32.82
CA LYS A 284 1.54 -14.82 -31.65
C LYS A 284 2.72 -13.88 -31.39
N GLY A 285 3.02 -12.95 -32.32
CA GLY A 285 4.20 -12.09 -32.25
C GLY A 285 3.88 -10.64 -31.94
N SER A 286 4.90 -9.79 -32.04
CA SER A 286 4.78 -8.38 -31.69
C SER A 286 5.74 -7.47 -32.45
N ILE A 287 5.37 -6.21 -32.59
CA ILE A 287 6.25 -5.15 -33.07
C ILE A 287 6.41 -4.15 -31.92
N VAL A 288 7.66 -3.94 -31.49
CA VAL A 288 8.06 -2.96 -30.49
C VAL A 288 8.64 -1.76 -31.21
N PHE A 289 8.01 -0.60 -31.04
CA PHE A 289 8.45 0.66 -31.63
C PHE A 289 9.12 1.52 -30.58
N VAL A 290 10.42 1.75 -30.76
CA VAL A 290 11.20 2.69 -29.96
C VAL A 290 11.26 4.01 -30.74
N PRO A 291 10.59 5.08 -30.26
CA PRO A 291 10.15 6.17 -31.12
C PRO A 291 11.20 7.24 -31.41
N GLN A 292 12.44 6.81 -31.63
CA GLN A 292 13.55 7.67 -31.99
C GLN A 292 14.71 6.87 -32.60
N ALA A 293 15.51 7.50 -33.45
CA ALA A 293 16.74 6.92 -34.01
C ALA A 293 17.90 6.92 -33.00
N LEU A 294 18.89 6.03 -33.18
CA LEU A 294 19.97 5.82 -32.19
C LEU A 294 20.80 7.08 -31.92
N ASP A 295 21.14 7.87 -32.94
CA ASP A 295 22.05 9.01 -32.79
C ASP A 295 21.37 10.23 -32.14
N VAL A 296 20.03 10.29 -32.19
CA VAL A 296 19.23 11.41 -31.66
C VAL A 296 18.61 11.06 -30.31
N GLY A 297 18.21 9.80 -30.12
CA GLY A 297 17.44 9.37 -28.95
C GLY A 297 18.25 9.19 -27.68
N TRP A 298 19.57 9.01 -27.78
CA TRP A 298 20.43 8.77 -26.62
C TRP A 298 21.70 9.59 -26.70
N SER A 299 22.31 9.86 -25.54
CA SER A 299 23.65 10.48 -25.51
C SER A 299 24.74 9.55 -26.03
N THR A 300 24.56 8.24 -25.86
CA THR A 300 25.54 7.24 -26.27
C THR A 300 24.84 5.96 -26.74
N GLY A 301 25.50 5.20 -27.64
CA GLY A 301 25.03 3.86 -28.00
C GLY A 301 24.98 2.88 -26.82
N THR A 302 25.78 3.09 -25.77
CA THR A 302 25.75 2.30 -24.53
C THR A 302 24.45 2.49 -23.75
N ASP A 303 23.94 3.72 -23.67
CA ASP A 303 22.67 4.01 -22.99
C ASP A 303 21.49 3.36 -23.73
N ALA A 304 21.49 3.49 -25.06
CA ALA A 304 20.52 2.82 -25.93
C ALA A 304 20.56 1.29 -25.75
N ALA A 305 21.76 0.71 -25.72
CA ALA A 305 21.93 -0.72 -25.49
C ALA A 305 21.38 -1.13 -24.13
N GLY A 306 21.61 -0.34 -23.07
CA GLY A 306 21.08 -0.59 -21.74
C GLY A 306 19.55 -0.55 -21.67
N ASP A 307 18.90 0.36 -22.39
CA ASP A 307 17.44 0.42 -22.45
C ASP A 307 16.85 -0.78 -23.22
N ILE A 308 17.42 -1.10 -24.39
CA ILE A 308 16.97 -2.24 -25.21
C ILE A 308 17.23 -3.57 -24.47
N GLU A 309 18.38 -3.72 -23.84
CA GLU A 309 18.73 -4.86 -23.01
C GLU A 309 17.69 -5.10 -21.91
N LYS A 310 17.27 -4.05 -21.20
CA LYS A 310 16.24 -4.16 -20.16
C LYS A 310 14.89 -4.57 -20.74
N ILE A 311 14.50 -4.01 -21.88
CA ILE A 311 13.26 -4.42 -22.56
C ILE A 311 13.33 -5.92 -22.84
N LEU A 312 14.41 -6.36 -23.51
CA LEU A 312 14.71 -7.73 -23.92
C LEU A 312 14.75 -8.73 -22.76
N SER A 313 15.57 -8.46 -21.74
CA SER A 313 15.76 -9.37 -20.61
C SER A 313 14.56 -9.45 -19.67
N ASN A 314 13.79 -8.37 -19.53
CA ASN A 314 12.57 -8.36 -18.71
C ASN A 314 11.31 -8.78 -19.50
N THR A 315 11.45 -9.10 -20.78
CA THR A 315 10.36 -9.46 -21.70
C THR A 315 9.18 -8.47 -21.70
N GLU A 316 9.45 -7.17 -21.58
CA GLU A 316 8.41 -6.15 -21.32
C GLU A 316 7.35 -6.03 -22.42
N TRP A 317 7.61 -6.54 -23.63
CA TRP A 317 6.62 -6.58 -24.72
C TRP A 317 5.61 -7.71 -24.57
N LEU A 318 5.93 -8.74 -23.79
CA LEU A 318 5.03 -9.83 -23.48
C LEU A 318 4.19 -9.47 -22.28
N SER A 319 2.92 -9.87 -22.30
CA SER A 319 2.07 -9.85 -21.11
C SER A 319 1.94 -11.28 -20.65
N PRO A 320 2.35 -11.61 -19.42
CA PRO A 320 2.07 -12.92 -18.87
C PRO A 320 0.56 -13.11 -18.80
N LYS A 321 0.09 -14.31 -19.15
CA LYS A 321 -1.32 -14.67 -19.01
C LYS A 321 -1.67 -14.94 -17.55
N TYR A 322 -0.73 -15.55 -16.83
CA TYR A 322 -0.82 -15.89 -15.42
C TYR A 322 0.50 -15.56 -14.73
N GLU A 323 0.43 -15.17 -13.46
CA GLU A 323 1.58 -14.83 -12.63
C GLU A 323 1.33 -15.31 -11.19
N SER A 324 2.38 -15.79 -10.54
CA SER A 324 2.33 -16.25 -9.15
C SER A 324 3.64 -15.91 -8.44
N SER A 325 3.57 -15.62 -7.14
CA SER A 325 4.73 -15.31 -6.31
C SER A 325 4.81 -16.26 -5.12
N PHE A 326 6.03 -16.60 -4.75
CA PHE A 326 6.35 -17.56 -3.71
C PHE A 326 7.46 -17.03 -2.82
N THR A 327 7.27 -17.16 -1.50
CA THR A 327 8.26 -16.78 -0.50
C THR A 327 8.79 -18.02 0.20
N PHE A 328 10.11 -18.13 0.32
CA PHE A 328 10.79 -19.34 0.79
C PHE A 328 11.74 -19.06 1.95
N ASN A 329 11.80 -20.04 2.87
CA ASN A 329 12.73 -20.09 4.00
C ASN A 329 13.71 -21.27 3.86
N GLY A 330 14.12 -21.61 2.63
CA GLY A 330 14.94 -22.78 2.33
C GLY A 330 15.30 -22.92 0.86
N THR A 331 16.14 -23.91 0.55
CA THR A 331 16.77 -24.03 -0.77
C THR A 331 15.94 -24.81 -1.81
N GLY A 332 15.11 -25.78 -1.42
CA GLY A 332 14.32 -26.61 -2.35
C GLY A 332 12.83 -26.29 -2.32
N ASN A 333 12.31 -25.82 -3.46
CA ASN A 333 10.96 -25.27 -3.54
C ASN A 333 10.23 -25.72 -4.81
N THR A 334 8.93 -25.97 -4.69
CA THR A 334 8.05 -26.14 -5.86
C THR A 334 7.29 -24.85 -6.12
N VAL A 335 7.56 -24.24 -7.27
CA VAL A 335 6.79 -23.10 -7.79
C VAL A 335 5.83 -23.58 -8.85
N PHE A 336 4.70 -22.90 -8.98
CA PHE A 336 3.74 -23.19 -10.03
C PHE A 336 2.93 -21.96 -10.42
N VAL A 337 2.30 -22.02 -11.58
CA VAL A 337 1.42 -20.96 -12.08
C VAL A 337 0.35 -21.62 -12.94
N ASP A 338 -0.87 -21.08 -12.93
CA ASP A 338 -1.92 -21.53 -13.84
C ASP A 338 -1.43 -21.49 -15.29
N CYS A 339 -1.88 -22.45 -16.10
CA CYS A 339 -1.48 -22.53 -17.50
C CYS A 339 -2.58 -23.11 -18.41
N ASP A 340 -2.39 -22.90 -19.72
CA ASP A 340 -3.29 -23.48 -20.72
C ASP A 340 -2.97 -24.95 -20.96
N ARG A 341 -3.99 -25.76 -21.23
CA ARG A 341 -3.84 -27.20 -21.54
C ARG A 341 -2.95 -27.49 -22.75
N SER A 342 -2.81 -26.54 -23.66
CA SER A 342 -1.93 -26.63 -24.83
C SER A 342 -0.44 -26.49 -24.50
N GLY A 343 -0.10 -26.09 -23.27
CA GLY A 343 1.26 -25.71 -22.89
C GLY A 343 1.63 -24.29 -23.32
N GLY A 344 2.87 -23.93 -23.04
CA GLY A 344 3.44 -22.61 -23.26
C GLY A 344 4.83 -22.49 -22.65
N TYR A 345 5.16 -21.32 -22.09
CA TYR A 345 6.48 -21.02 -21.55
C TYR A 345 6.33 -20.45 -20.14
N ALA A 346 7.08 -21.03 -19.20
CA ALA A 346 7.19 -20.53 -17.85
C ALA A 346 8.48 -19.72 -17.69
N GLU A 347 8.37 -18.47 -17.25
CA GLU A 347 9.49 -17.67 -16.76
C GLU A 347 9.54 -17.79 -15.24
N ILE A 348 10.68 -18.19 -14.70
CA ILE A 348 10.94 -18.24 -13.26
C ILE A 348 12.00 -17.20 -12.97
N TYR A 349 11.69 -16.25 -12.10
CA TYR A 349 12.60 -15.13 -11.84
C TYR A 349 12.56 -14.65 -10.40
N CYS A 350 13.61 -13.93 -10.00
CA CYS A 350 13.70 -13.29 -8.69
C CYS A 350 14.06 -11.82 -8.81
N THR A 351 13.56 -11.02 -7.85
CA THR A 351 13.80 -9.58 -7.82
C THR A 351 14.56 -9.16 -6.56
N HIS A 352 15.31 -8.06 -6.66
CA HIS A 352 15.95 -7.41 -5.52
C HIS A 352 15.68 -5.90 -5.61
N ASN A 353 14.96 -5.35 -4.63
CA ASN A 353 14.49 -3.96 -4.66
C ASN A 353 13.66 -3.61 -5.92
N GLY A 354 12.90 -4.58 -6.43
CA GLY A 354 12.09 -4.42 -7.65
C GLY A 354 12.85 -4.57 -8.97
N GLU A 355 14.17 -4.75 -8.96
CA GLU A 355 14.94 -5.05 -10.17
C GLU A 355 15.08 -6.57 -10.39
N LEU A 356 14.89 -7.02 -11.62
CA LEU A 356 15.14 -8.40 -12.04
C LEU A 356 16.61 -8.75 -11.81
N THR A 357 16.88 -9.79 -11.03
CA THR A 357 18.26 -10.23 -10.74
C THR A 357 18.63 -11.52 -11.46
N TYR A 358 17.68 -12.44 -11.61
CA TYR A 358 17.85 -13.69 -12.34
C TYR A 358 16.52 -14.09 -12.96
N ALA A 359 16.55 -14.65 -14.16
CA ALA A 359 15.38 -15.19 -14.86
C ALA A 359 15.78 -16.41 -15.70
N VAL A 360 14.89 -17.39 -15.76
CA VAL A 360 15.05 -18.58 -16.60
C VAL A 360 13.72 -18.92 -17.26
N PHE A 361 13.75 -19.16 -18.56
CA PHE A 361 12.58 -19.57 -19.35
C PHE A 361 12.62 -21.08 -19.58
N ARG A 362 11.48 -21.74 -19.37
CA ARG A 362 11.30 -23.16 -19.67
C ARG A 362 10.03 -23.38 -20.50
N PRO A 363 10.12 -24.12 -21.62
CA PRO A 363 8.92 -24.61 -22.26
C PRO A 363 8.23 -25.63 -21.35
N VAL A 364 6.91 -25.55 -21.26
CA VAL A 364 6.08 -26.45 -20.47
C VAL A 364 4.97 -26.99 -21.37
N PHE A 365 4.96 -28.31 -21.55
CA PHE A 365 3.99 -29.00 -22.38
C PHE A 365 3.38 -30.18 -21.63
N LYS A 366 2.17 -30.56 -22.01
CA LYS A 366 1.51 -31.75 -21.47
C LYS A 366 2.22 -32.98 -22.05
N ASP A 367 3.09 -33.57 -21.24
CA ASP A 367 3.92 -34.74 -21.60
C ASP A 367 3.30 -36.07 -21.13
N VAL A 368 2.19 -36.01 -20.39
CA VAL A 368 1.49 -37.18 -19.86
C VAL A 368 0.04 -37.24 -20.35
N PRO A 369 -0.49 -38.45 -20.65
CA PRO A 369 -1.83 -38.61 -21.20
C PRO A 369 -2.96 -38.46 -20.18
N GLY A 370 -2.65 -38.65 -18.88
CA GLY A 370 -3.63 -38.64 -17.79
C GLY A 370 -3.56 -37.43 -16.88
N GLU A 371 -4.54 -37.35 -15.98
CA GLU A 371 -4.75 -36.31 -14.99
C GLU A 371 -4.88 -36.95 -13.61
N LEU A 372 -4.39 -36.26 -12.57
CA LEU A 372 -4.40 -36.75 -11.20
C LEU A 372 -4.80 -35.62 -10.25
N TYR A 373 -5.85 -35.85 -9.48
CA TYR A 373 -6.41 -34.88 -8.56
C TYR A 373 -6.48 -35.44 -7.14
N VAL A 374 -6.54 -34.54 -6.16
CA VAL A 374 -6.94 -34.90 -4.79
C VAL A 374 -8.40 -34.46 -4.63
N SER A 375 -9.28 -35.39 -4.27
CA SER A 375 -10.72 -35.16 -4.27
C SER A 375 -11.16 -34.07 -3.31
N GLU A 376 -10.46 -33.94 -2.18
CA GLU A 376 -10.71 -32.89 -1.19
C GLU A 376 -10.28 -31.48 -1.66
N GLY A 377 -9.54 -31.39 -2.77
CA GLY A 377 -8.98 -30.15 -3.32
C GLY A 377 -7.45 -30.12 -3.33
N PRO A 378 -6.87 -29.04 -3.88
CA PRO A 378 -5.42 -28.95 -4.05
C PRO A 378 -4.66 -28.70 -2.74
N THR A 379 -5.35 -28.27 -1.69
CA THR A 379 -4.76 -27.97 -0.39
C THR A 379 -5.50 -28.78 0.66
N VAL A 380 -4.79 -29.73 1.28
CA VAL A 380 -5.37 -30.71 2.18
C VAL A 380 -4.62 -30.78 3.50
N VAL A 381 -5.24 -31.44 4.49
CA VAL A 381 -4.66 -31.69 5.80
C VAL A 381 -4.00 -33.06 5.77
N SER A 382 -2.80 -33.20 6.32
CA SER A 382 -2.10 -34.48 6.37
C SER A 382 -2.97 -35.58 7.02
N PRO A 383 -3.02 -36.81 6.45
CA PRO A 383 -3.71 -37.94 7.06
C PRO A 383 -3.27 -38.27 8.49
N PHE A 384 -2.02 -37.99 8.86
CA PHE A 384 -1.57 -38.18 10.24
C PHE A 384 -2.30 -37.29 11.23
N ILE A 385 -2.74 -36.12 10.78
CA ILE A 385 -3.32 -35.10 11.64
C ILE A 385 -4.84 -35.18 11.60
N SER A 386 -5.43 -35.28 10.41
CA SER A 386 -6.88 -35.42 10.21
C SER A 386 -7.38 -36.82 10.58
N GLY A 387 -6.52 -37.84 10.46
CA GLY A 387 -6.88 -39.24 10.62
C GLY A 387 -7.77 -39.79 9.49
N SER A 388 -7.98 -39.02 8.43
CA SER A 388 -8.74 -39.41 7.23
C SER A 388 -7.77 -39.60 6.06
N PRO A 389 -7.96 -40.62 5.19
CA PRO A 389 -7.13 -40.78 4.01
C PRO A 389 -7.31 -39.61 3.04
N LEU A 390 -6.27 -39.30 2.26
CA LEU A 390 -6.40 -38.47 1.06
C LEU A 390 -6.95 -39.35 -0.07
N ASN A 391 -7.98 -38.89 -0.77
CA ASN A 391 -8.49 -39.63 -1.90
C ASN A 391 -7.93 -39.03 -3.19
N PHE A 392 -7.19 -39.84 -3.93
CA PHE A 392 -6.69 -39.46 -5.25
C PHE A 392 -7.65 -39.95 -6.32
N HIS A 393 -7.93 -39.09 -7.28
CA HIS A 393 -8.75 -39.38 -8.45
C HIS A 393 -7.88 -39.33 -9.70
N ALA A 394 -7.69 -40.48 -10.34
CA ALA A 394 -6.85 -40.63 -11.51
C ALA A 394 -7.69 -40.84 -12.77
N PHE A 395 -7.41 -40.06 -13.81
CA PHE A 395 -7.98 -40.22 -15.15
C PHE A 395 -6.85 -40.55 -16.12
N ILE A 396 -6.78 -41.78 -16.63
CA ILE A 396 -5.73 -42.18 -17.58
C ILE A 396 -6.40 -42.56 -18.89
N ASN A 397 -5.88 -42.02 -20.01
CA ASN A 397 -6.36 -42.32 -21.35
C ASN A 397 -5.19 -42.72 -22.26
N ASN A 398 -4.67 -43.93 -22.07
CA ASN A 398 -3.50 -44.48 -22.78
C ASN A 398 -3.68 -45.95 -23.21
N GLY A 399 -4.86 -46.28 -23.75
CA GLY A 399 -5.21 -47.61 -24.26
C GLY A 399 -5.77 -48.58 -23.22
N GLU A 400 -6.22 -49.77 -23.65
CA GLU A 400 -6.92 -50.75 -22.78
C GLU A 400 -5.98 -51.71 -22.04
N GLU A 401 -4.66 -51.63 -22.27
CA GLU A 401 -3.69 -52.51 -21.62
C GLU A 401 -3.72 -52.36 -20.10
N GLN A 402 -3.60 -53.46 -19.37
CA GLN A 402 -3.52 -53.45 -17.92
C GLN A 402 -2.06 -53.46 -17.46
N LYS A 403 -1.69 -52.51 -16.60
CA LYS A 403 -0.33 -52.37 -16.07
C LYS A 403 -0.33 -52.30 -14.54
N PRO A 404 0.74 -52.77 -13.88
CA PRO A 404 0.96 -52.49 -12.47
C PRO A 404 1.29 -51.01 -12.30
N LEU A 405 0.42 -50.26 -11.63
CA LEU A 405 0.61 -48.83 -11.41
C LEU A 405 1.12 -48.54 -10.00
N PHE A 406 1.96 -47.51 -9.89
CA PHE A 406 2.50 -47.01 -8.63
C PHE A 406 2.26 -45.50 -8.54
N LEU A 407 1.88 -45.02 -7.35
CA LEU A 407 1.88 -43.62 -6.99
C LEU A 407 3.24 -43.26 -6.37
N ASP A 408 3.96 -42.33 -6.98
CA ASP A 408 5.08 -41.64 -6.34
C ASP A 408 4.62 -40.29 -5.81
N VAL A 409 5.06 -39.94 -4.60
CA VAL A 409 4.91 -38.60 -4.01
C VAL A 409 6.28 -37.97 -3.88
N ILE A 410 6.50 -36.87 -4.59
CA ILE A 410 7.78 -36.17 -4.68
C ILE A 410 7.68 -34.84 -3.93
N ASP A 411 8.64 -34.56 -3.05
CA ASP A 411 8.70 -33.31 -2.28
C ASP A 411 9.25 -32.13 -3.08
N SER A 412 9.34 -30.97 -2.42
CA SER A 412 9.86 -29.73 -3.00
C SER A 412 11.36 -29.75 -3.32
N TYR A 413 12.08 -30.80 -2.91
CA TYR A 413 13.49 -31.02 -3.25
C TYR A 413 13.65 -32.00 -4.44
N GLY A 414 12.55 -32.47 -5.02
CA GLY A 414 12.58 -33.47 -6.09
C GLY A 414 12.88 -34.88 -5.58
N LYS A 415 12.84 -35.10 -4.26
CA LYS A 415 13.06 -36.41 -3.66
C LYS A 415 11.74 -37.16 -3.59
N ASN A 416 11.76 -38.41 -4.02
CA ASN A 416 10.63 -39.32 -3.82
C ASN A 416 10.51 -39.66 -2.33
N VAL A 417 9.46 -39.17 -1.70
CA VAL A 417 9.16 -39.40 -0.28
C VAL A 417 8.51 -40.76 -0.08
N GLU A 418 7.65 -41.17 -1.02
CA GLU A 418 6.96 -42.44 -0.93
C GLU A 418 6.52 -43.01 -2.29
N THR A 419 6.57 -44.33 -2.39
CA THR A 419 6.01 -45.12 -3.50
C THR A 419 4.95 -46.08 -2.99
N VAL A 420 3.72 -45.96 -3.48
CA VAL A 420 2.59 -46.83 -3.11
C VAL A 420 2.13 -47.63 -4.33
N SER A 421 2.00 -48.95 -4.19
CA SER A 421 1.43 -49.78 -5.26
C SER A 421 -0.08 -49.59 -5.32
N LEU A 422 -0.59 -49.31 -6.52
CA LEU A 422 -2.02 -49.18 -6.80
C LEU A 422 -2.61 -50.51 -7.27
N GLY A 423 -1.77 -51.48 -7.64
CA GLY A 423 -2.20 -52.74 -8.23
C GLY A 423 -2.29 -52.67 -9.76
N ILE A 424 -3.03 -53.60 -10.37
CA ILE A 424 -3.16 -53.71 -11.82
C ILE A 424 -4.40 -52.94 -12.27
N HIS A 425 -4.22 -51.92 -13.10
CA HIS A 425 -5.29 -51.08 -13.62
C HIS A 425 -5.24 -50.95 -15.15
N PRO A 426 -6.39 -50.78 -15.83
CA PRO A 426 -6.40 -50.45 -17.26
C PRO A 426 -5.83 -49.04 -17.49
N LEU A 427 -5.07 -48.85 -18.56
CA LEU A 427 -4.56 -47.52 -18.95
C LEU A 427 -5.65 -46.60 -19.54
N SER A 428 -6.88 -47.07 -19.67
CA SER A 428 -8.08 -46.32 -20.08
C SER A 428 -9.10 -46.34 -18.95
N SER A 429 -8.69 -45.94 -17.75
CA SER A 429 -9.54 -46.01 -16.56
C SER A 429 -9.62 -44.70 -15.81
N ASP A 430 -10.77 -44.56 -15.17
CA ASP A 430 -11.08 -43.57 -14.15
C ASP A 430 -11.21 -44.36 -12.84
N PHE A 431 -10.37 -44.05 -11.85
CA PHE A 431 -10.42 -44.72 -10.56
C PHE A 431 -9.98 -43.82 -9.41
N ILE A 432 -10.52 -44.13 -8.23
CA ILE A 432 -10.24 -43.45 -6.96
C ILE A 432 -9.49 -44.42 -6.05
N PHE A 433 -8.47 -43.94 -5.37
CA PHE A 433 -7.75 -44.71 -4.36
C PHE A 433 -7.38 -43.85 -3.15
N SER A 434 -7.31 -44.49 -1.99
CA SER A 434 -7.05 -43.81 -0.72
C SER A 434 -5.58 -43.92 -0.34
N TYR A 435 -5.00 -42.78 0.04
CA TYR A 435 -3.64 -42.65 0.53
C TYR A 435 -3.68 -42.30 2.04
N THR A 436 -3.23 -43.24 2.87
CA THR A 436 -3.36 -43.15 4.35
C THR A 436 -2.06 -42.79 5.06
N ARG A 437 -0.96 -42.72 4.31
CA ARG A 437 0.36 -42.42 4.85
C ARG A 437 0.42 -40.93 5.12
N GLY A 438 1.12 -40.52 6.16
CA GLY A 438 1.22 -39.12 6.44
C GLY A 438 2.49 -38.51 5.87
N ILE A 439 2.28 -37.36 5.30
CA ILE A 439 3.26 -36.53 4.65
C ILE A 439 3.33 -35.22 5.46
N PRO A 440 4.52 -34.66 5.72
CA PRO A 440 4.65 -33.39 6.41
C PRO A 440 4.07 -32.23 5.58
N GLU A 441 3.92 -31.07 6.20
CA GLU A 441 3.56 -29.82 5.48
C GLU A 441 4.48 -29.55 4.28
N GLY A 442 3.91 -29.08 3.17
CA GLY A 442 4.67 -28.81 1.94
C GLY A 442 3.84 -28.93 0.66
N THR A 443 4.46 -28.61 -0.48
CA THR A 443 3.89 -28.81 -1.81
C THR A 443 4.53 -30.04 -2.44
N TYR A 444 3.70 -30.91 -3.01
CA TYR A 444 4.09 -32.21 -3.51
C TYR A 444 3.64 -32.42 -4.95
N LEU A 445 4.49 -33.10 -5.72
CA LEU A 445 4.18 -33.60 -7.04
C LEU A 445 3.88 -35.10 -6.94
N SER A 446 2.66 -35.47 -7.29
CA SER A 446 2.23 -36.86 -7.39
C SER A 446 2.35 -37.37 -8.83
N LYS A 447 2.87 -38.58 -9.02
CA LYS A 447 3.00 -39.23 -10.33
C LYS A 447 2.44 -40.64 -10.28
N ILE A 448 1.63 -41.00 -11.27
CA ILE A 448 1.27 -42.41 -11.52
C ILE A 448 2.19 -42.95 -12.60
N ARG A 449 2.92 -44.03 -12.31
CA ARG A 449 3.91 -44.62 -13.25
C ARG A 449 3.91 -46.15 -13.27
N ASP A 450 4.47 -46.70 -14.34
CA ASP A 450 4.90 -48.10 -14.51
C ASP A 450 6.36 -48.09 -14.96
N GLY A 451 7.28 -48.53 -14.11
CA GLY A 451 8.72 -48.39 -14.35
C GLY A 451 9.11 -46.90 -14.45
N GLU A 452 9.67 -46.50 -15.61
CA GLU A 452 10.05 -45.11 -15.92
C GLU A 452 8.94 -44.31 -16.61
N LYS A 453 7.89 -44.97 -17.10
CA LYS A 453 6.83 -44.32 -17.87
C LYS A 453 5.81 -43.68 -16.94
N VAL A 454 5.62 -42.37 -17.06
CA VAL A 454 4.64 -41.61 -16.29
C VAL A 454 3.33 -41.49 -17.08
N TYR A 455 2.20 -41.79 -16.44
CA TYR A 455 0.87 -41.75 -17.05
C TYR A 455 0.04 -40.55 -16.61
N ALA A 456 0.19 -40.08 -15.38
CA ALA A 456 -0.53 -38.93 -14.85
C ALA A 456 0.34 -38.16 -13.84
N LYS A 457 0.13 -36.85 -13.76
CA LYS A 457 0.81 -35.94 -12.82
C LYS A 457 -0.22 -35.05 -12.13
N GLY A 458 -0.10 -34.90 -10.82
CA GLY A 458 -0.97 -34.03 -10.02
C GLY A 458 -0.16 -33.26 -9.00
N LEU A 459 -0.49 -31.99 -8.77
CA LEU A 459 0.13 -31.15 -7.76
C LEU A 459 -0.87 -30.94 -6.62
N PHE A 460 -0.41 -31.09 -5.38
CA PHE A 460 -1.20 -30.79 -4.18
C PHE A 460 -0.28 -30.29 -3.07
N SER A 461 -0.86 -29.65 -2.06
CA SER A 461 -0.15 -29.14 -0.90
C SER A 461 -0.78 -29.64 0.39
N ILE A 462 0.07 -30.10 1.31
CA ILE A 462 -0.29 -30.32 2.70
C ILE A 462 -0.15 -28.97 3.42
N ALA A 463 -1.28 -28.40 3.83
CA ALA A 463 -1.27 -27.08 4.46
C ALA A 463 -0.75 -27.13 5.91
N PRO A 464 -0.01 -26.09 6.33
CA PRO A 464 0.37 -25.93 7.73
C PRO A 464 -0.88 -25.69 8.59
N ILE A 465 -0.89 -26.28 9.78
CA ILE A 465 -1.98 -26.03 10.74
C ILE A 465 -1.72 -24.71 11.45
N GLU A 466 -2.63 -23.75 11.28
CA GLU A 466 -2.64 -22.52 12.04
C GLU A 466 -3.28 -22.75 13.42
N ILE A 467 -2.56 -22.41 14.48
CA ILE A 467 -3.07 -22.48 15.85
C ILE A 467 -3.27 -21.04 16.34
N ARG A 468 -4.52 -20.63 16.54
CA ARG A 468 -4.85 -19.28 16.99
C ARG A 468 -5.19 -19.29 18.49
N PRO A 469 -4.37 -18.69 19.35
CA PRO A 469 -4.66 -18.58 20.77
C PRO A 469 -5.65 -17.44 21.04
N LYS A 470 -6.67 -17.72 21.84
CA LYS A 470 -7.54 -16.74 22.50
C LYS A 470 -7.38 -16.91 24.00
N VAL A 471 -6.91 -15.87 24.68
CA VAL A 471 -6.42 -16.00 26.06
C VAL A 471 -7.14 -15.03 26.98
N ASN A 472 -7.70 -15.56 28.06
CA ASN A 472 -8.19 -14.78 29.19
C ASN A 472 -7.19 -14.88 30.35
N PHE A 473 -6.25 -13.93 30.40
CA PHE A 473 -5.21 -13.90 31.44
C PHE A 473 -5.76 -13.66 32.86
N ILE A 474 -6.98 -13.16 33.01
CA ILE A 474 -7.62 -12.93 34.32
C ILE A 474 -8.10 -14.26 34.89
N GLU A 475 -8.73 -15.07 34.06
CA GLU A 475 -9.24 -16.39 34.44
C GLU A 475 -8.20 -17.50 34.29
N SER A 476 -7.05 -17.20 33.70
CA SER A 476 -6.02 -18.18 33.33
C SER A 476 -6.54 -19.27 32.38
N ASN A 477 -7.45 -18.87 31.50
CA ASN A 477 -8.09 -19.75 30.52
C ASN A 477 -7.52 -19.50 29.12
N TYR A 478 -7.06 -20.56 28.47
CA TYR A 478 -6.41 -20.53 27.17
C TYR A 478 -7.19 -21.38 26.19
N THR A 479 -7.75 -20.75 25.17
CA THR A 479 -8.46 -21.43 24.10
C THR A 479 -7.62 -21.43 22.84
N PHE A 480 -7.34 -22.60 22.26
CA PHE A 480 -6.60 -22.75 21.02
C PHE A 480 -7.54 -23.31 19.95
N SER A 481 -7.66 -22.62 18.82
CA SER A 481 -8.46 -23.08 17.69
C SER A 481 -7.57 -23.40 16.50
N PHE A 482 -7.89 -24.48 15.78
CA PHE A 482 -7.08 -25.03 14.70
C PHE A 482 -7.70 -24.69 13.35
N PHE A 483 -6.89 -24.10 12.46
CA PHE A 483 -7.33 -23.68 11.14
C PHE A 483 -6.41 -24.18 10.04
N VAL A 484 -7.00 -24.41 8.86
CA VAL A 484 -6.27 -24.60 7.59
C VAL A 484 -6.95 -23.75 6.53
N GLY A 485 -6.18 -22.83 5.92
CA GLY A 485 -6.71 -21.88 4.94
C GLY A 485 -7.88 -21.04 5.48
N GLY A 486 -7.85 -20.72 6.79
CA GLY A 486 -8.90 -19.97 7.49
C GLY A 486 -10.17 -20.74 7.83
N LYS A 487 -10.26 -22.05 7.52
CA LYS A 487 -11.38 -22.92 7.92
C LYS A 487 -11.01 -23.76 9.14
N ASP A 488 -11.97 -24.00 10.03
CA ASP A 488 -11.79 -24.88 11.18
C ASP A 488 -11.45 -26.31 10.72
N VAL A 489 -10.45 -26.93 11.36
CA VAL A 489 -10.06 -28.31 11.10
C VAL A 489 -10.20 -29.16 12.35
N PHE A 490 -10.77 -30.36 12.21
CA PHE A 490 -10.82 -31.34 13.28
C PHE A 490 -9.52 -32.14 13.33
N LEU A 491 -8.87 -32.13 14.49
CA LEU A 491 -7.63 -32.85 14.73
C LEU A 491 -7.93 -34.12 15.52
N LYS A 492 -7.49 -35.28 15.01
CA LYS A 492 -7.84 -36.57 15.60
C LYS A 492 -7.19 -36.80 16.96
N ASN A 493 -5.91 -36.50 17.10
CA ASN A 493 -5.14 -36.64 18.33
C ASN A 493 -4.22 -35.43 18.51
N VAL A 494 -4.48 -34.60 19.53
CA VAL A 494 -3.66 -33.43 19.87
C VAL A 494 -3.15 -33.58 21.29
N LYS A 495 -1.84 -33.47 21.48
CA LYS A 495 -1.24 -33.35 22.80
C LYS A 495 -0.70 -31.93 22.98
N ILE A 496 -1.00 -31.29 24.09
CA ILE A 496 -0.47 -29.97 24.43
C ILE A 496 0.41 -30.14 25.66
N LYS A 497 1.70 -29.86 25.53
CA LYS A 497 2.64 -29.81 26.64
C LYS A 497 2.81 -28.37 27.10
N PHE A 498 2.55 -28.13 28.37
CA PHE A 498 2.80 -26.88 29.06
C PHE A 498 3.62 -27.18 30.32
N ARG A 499 4.87 -26.71 30.35
CA ARG A 499 5.87 -27.10 31.37
C ARG A 499 6.01 -28.63 31.43
N ASP A 500 5.79 -29.23 32.60
CA ASP A 500 5.92 -30.67 32.84
C ASP A 500 4.59 -31.45 32.64
N LYS A 501 3.51 -30.77 32.24
CA LYS A 501 2.18 -31.38 32.07
C LYS A 501 1.82 -31.53 30.60
N THR A 502 1.23 -32.68 30.26
CA THR A 502 0.73 -32.98 28.93
C THR A 502 -0.78 -33.23 28.98
N TYR A 503 -1.52 -32.48 28.18
CA TYR A 503 -2.96 -32.58 28.02
C TYR A 503 -3.26 -33.26 26.68
N SER A 504 -4.15 -34.24 26.65
CA SER A 504 -4.48 -34.99 25.41
C SER A 504 -5.94 -34.79 25.03
N PHE A 505 -6.18 -34.51 23.76
CA PHE A 505 -7.50 -34.24 23.19
C PHE A 505 -7.69 -35.05 21.93
N ASN A 506 -8.92 -35.54 21.73
CA ASN A 506 -9.26 -36.35 20.57
C ASN A 506 -10.42 -35.73 19.80
N ASN A 507 -10.29 -35.70 18.47
CA ASN A 507 -11.29 -35.18 17.54
C ASN A 507 -11.79 -33.77 17.89
N VAL A 508 -10.86 -32.82 18.01
CA VAL A 508 -11.12 -31.44 18.44
C VAL A 508 -10.76 -30.43 17.36
N HIS A 509 -11.56 -29.38 17.21
CA HIS A 509 -11.24 -28.17 16.42
C HIS A 509 -10.84 -26.98 17.31
N THR A 510 -11.24 -27.04 18.59
CA THR A 510 -10.87 -26.09 19.62
C THR A 510 -10.53 -26.83 20.91
N VAL A 511 -9.50 -26.38 21.61
CA VAL A 511 -9.07 -26.90 22.91
C VAL A 511 -9.07 -25.78 23.93
N GLU A 512 -9.62 -26.04 25.10
CA GLU A 512 -9.63 -25.13 26.24
C GLU A 512 -8.75 -25.69 27.37
N LEU A 513 -7.78 -24.89 27.82
CA LEU A 513 -6.89 -25.21 28.93
C LEU A 513 -7.12 -24.22 30.08
N ASP A 514 -7.71 -24.72 31.16
CA ASP A 514 -7.77 -24.01 32.43
C ASP A 514 -6.47 -24.23 33.21
N LEU A 515 -5.63 -23.18 33.27
CA LEU A 515 -4.36 -23.18 33.99
C LEU A 515 -4.44 -22.45 35.33
N LYS A 516 -5.64 -22.17 35.85
CA LYS A 516 -5.83 -21.45 37.12
C LYS A 516 -5.11 -22.12 38.29
N ARG A 517 -5.07 -23.47 38.32
CA ARG A 517 -4.35 -24.24 39.34
C ARG A 517 -2.83 -24.14 39.19
N GLU A 518 -2.32 -24.02 37.98
CA GLU A 518 -0.86 -23.92 37.71
C GLU A 518 -0.30 -22.55 38.09
N PHE A 519 -1.11 -21.50 37.95
CA PHE A 519 -0.71 -20.13 38.28
C PHE A 519 -1.10 -19.69 39.69
N GLY A 520 -1.99 -20.43 40.36
CA GLY A 520 -2.52 -20.03 41.67
C GLY A 520 -3.41 -18.78 41.62
N GLY A 521 -3.99 -18.46 40.46
CA GLY A 521 -4.73 -17.22 40.22
C GLY A 521 -4.65 -16.72 38.77
N PRO A 522 -4.75 -15.39 38.54
CA PRO A 522 -4.52 -14.78 37.24
C PRO A 522 -3.12 -15.08 36.71
N THR A 523 -2.98 -15.19 35.40
CA THR A 523 -1.71 -15.53 34.74
C THR A 523 -0.67 -14.44 35.00
N PRO A 524 0.54 -14.71 35.54
CA PRO A 524 1.56 -13.67 35.72
C PRO A 524 1.99 -12.99 34.40
N THR A 525 2.65 -11.84 34.48
CA THR A 525 3.30 -11.23 33.30
C THR A 525 4.44 -12.13 32.83
N GLY A 526 4.55 -12.36 31.51
CA GLY A 526 5.59 -13.24 30.97
C GLY A 526 5.25 -13.83 29.61
N SER A 527 6.16 -14.67 29.12
CA SER A 527 6.03 -15.46 27.89
C SER A 527 5.73 -16.92 28.26
N TYR A 528 4.75 -17.52 27.58
CA TYR A 528 4.25 -18.85 27.87
C TYR A 528 4.26 -19.71 26.61
N ASP A 529 5.10 -20.74 26.59
CA ASP A 529 5.23 -21.65 25.45
C ASP A 529 4.35 -22.88 25.64
N PHE A 530 3.58 -23.18 24.59
CA PHE A 530 2.73 -24.35 24.47
C PHE A 530 3.24 -25.20 23.31
N ILE A 531 3.66 -26.43 23.58
CA ILE A 531 4.14 -27.35 22.55
C ILE A 531 2.98 -28.27 22.16
N PHE A 532 2.53 -28.16 20.92
CA PHE A 532 1.48 -28.98 20.34
C PHE A 532 2.11 -30.14 19.60
N THR A 533 1.81 -31.37 20.01
CA THR A 533 2.17 -32.59 19.26
C THR A 533 0.93 -33.10 18.53
N MET A 534 0.98 -33.15 17.20
CA MET A 534 -0.10 -33.57 16.31
C MET A 534 0.44 -34.64 15.35
N GLY A 535 0.23 -35.91 15.67
CA GLY A 535 0.93 -36.99 14.97
C GLY A 535 2.43 -36.97 15.31
N GLU A 536 3.28 -36.85 14.29
CA GLU A 536 4.74 -36.72 14.42
C GLU A 536 5.22 -35.26 14.42
N GLU A 537 4.33 -34.30 14.18
CA GLU A 537 4.68 -32.87 14.15
C GLU A 537 4.61 -32.26 15.54
N GLU A 538 5.62 -31.44 15.88
CA GLU A 538 5.61 -30.56 17.06
C GLU A 538 5.61 -29.09 16.64
N LYS A 539 4.69 -28.31 17.22
CA LYS A 539 4.57 -26.87 16.99
C LYS A 539 4.53 -26.10 18.29
N THR A 540 5.41 -25.13 18.45
CA THR A 540 5.46 -24.28 19.65
C THR A 540 4.68 -22.98 19.41
N ILE A 541 3.70 -22.70 20.27
CA ILE A 541 2.95 -21.44 20.28
C ILE A 541 3.29 -20.67 21.54
N THR A 542 3.81 -19.46 21.36
CA THR A 542 4.18 -18.57 22.45
C THR A 542 3.10 -17.51 22.67
N VAL A 543 2.54 -17.46 23.87
CA VAL A 543 1.60 -16.42 24.30
C VAL A 543 2.31 -15.47 25.25
N VAL A 544 2.24 -14.16 24.97
CA VAL A 544 2.90 -13.14 25.80
C VAL A 544 1.86 -12.30 26.54
N ARG A 545 1.86 -12.36 27.87
CA ARG A 545 1.20 -11.35 28.72
C ARG A 545 2.19 -10.22 28.95
N ARG A 546 2.00 -9.09 28.28
CA ARG A 546 2.76 -7.87 28.57
C ARG A 546 2.20 -7.21 29.82
N GLU A 547 3.08 -6.54 30.57
CA GLU A 547 2.66 -5.65 31.63
C GLU A 547 1.85 -4.54 30.96
N THR A 548 0.54 -4.52 31.18
CA THR A 548 -0.29 -3.39 30.79
C THR A 548 0.26 -2.20 31.56
N GLY A 549 0.95 -1.29 30.86
CA GLY A 549 1.62 -0.14 31.45
C GLY A 549 0.66 0.70 32.27
N GLY A 550 0.54 0.39 33.56
CA GLY A 550 0.11 1.33 34.56
C GLY A 550 1.18 2.40 34.73
N LEU A 551 0.88 3.40 35.57
CA LEU A 551 1.68 4.57 35.96
C LEU A 551 3.22 4.44 35.95
N SER A 552 3.78 3.24 36.08
CA SER A 552 5.20 2.88 35.90
C SER A 552 5.90 3.47 34.65
N THR A 553 5.25 3.55 33.48
CA THR A 553 5.85 4.17 32.28
C THR A 553 5.98 5.68 32.40
N ILE A 554 5.10 6.33 33.16
CA ILE A 554 5.18 7.77 33.46
C ILE A 554 6.31 8.03 34.47
N PHE A 555 6.53 7.12 35.41
CA PHE A 555 7.57 7.22 36.45
C PHE A 555 8.90 6.54 36.08
N SER A 556 9.19 6.32 34.79
CA SER A 556 10.51 5.82 34.41
C SER A 556 11.59 6.84 34.80
N PRO A 557 12.81 6.41 35.20
CA PRO A 557 13.89 7.33 35.59
C PRO A 557 14.21 8.36 34.50
N ILE A 558 14.14 7.95 33.23
CA ILE A 558 14.33 8.82 32.06
C ILE A 558 13.20 9.85 31.94
N ASN A 559 11.95 9.45 32.08
CA ASN A 559 10.82 10.37 31.97
C ASN A 559 10.77 11.35 33.15
N THR A 560 11.16 10.89 34.34
CA THR A 560 11.30 11.72 35.53
C THR A 560 12.42 12.76 35.36
N LEU A 561 13.54 12.36 34.77
CA LEU A 561 14.65 13.26 34.42
C LEU A 561 14.21 14.30 33.39
N LEU A 562 13.55 13.89 32.31
CA LEU A 562 13.06 14.79 31.26
C LEU A 562 12.02 15.78 31.80
N PHE A 563 11.11 15.31 32.66
CA PHE A 563 10.14 16.16 33.33
C PHE A 563 10.82 17.18 34.25
N SER A 564 11.87 16.76 34.97
CA SER A 564 12.66 17.63 35.84
C SER A 564 13.43 18.69 35.05
N ILE A 565 14.00 18.33 33.90
CA ILE A 565 14.67 19.26 32.98
C ILE A 565 13.68 20.28 32.42
N ALA A 566 12.51 19.83 31.98
CA ALA A 566 11.46 20.73 31.48
C ALA A 566 11.02 21.73 32.57
N LEU A 567 10.83 21.26 33.80
CA LEU A 567 10.48 22.12 34.93
C LEU A 567 11.58 23.13 35.24
N ALA A 568 12.85 22.73 35.18
CA ALA A 568 13.99 23.61 35.38
C ALA A 568 14.08 24.69 34.29
N ILE A 569 13.87 24.34 33.02
CA ILE A 569 13.85 25.30 31.91
C ILE A 569 12.71 26.29 32.08
N VAL A 570 11.51 25.84 32.47
CA VAL A 570 10.37 26.73 32.73
C VAL A 570 10.66 27.64 33.92
N ALA A 571 11.21 27.11 35.02
CA ALA A 571 11.56 27.91 36.20
C ALA A 571 12.62 28.97 35.88
N ILE A 572 13.65 28.61 35.11
CA ILE A 572 14.68 29.53 34.59
C ILE A 572 14.01 30.58 33.68
N GLY A 573 13.14 30.15 32.76
CA GLY A 573 12.41 31.04 31.85
C GLY A 573 11.53 32.03 32.58
N VAL A 574 10.81 31.60 33.63
CA VAL A 574 9.98 32.48 34.48
C VAL A 574 10.84 33.40 35.35
N TYR A 575 11.95 32.93 35.89
CA TYR A 575 12.86 33.74 36.70
C TYR A 575 13.59 34.82 35.89
N PHE A 576 13.92 34.53 34.63
CA PHE A 576 14.58 35.48 33.71
C PHE A 576 13.62 36.20 32.77
N ALA A 577 12.33 35.88 32.80
CA ALA A 577 11.31 36.69 32.14
C ALA A 577 11.43 38.10 32.70
N ARG A 578 11.83 39.05 31.84
CA ARG A 578 11.80 40.46 32.21
C ARG A 578 10.38 40.74 32.71
N LYS A 579 10.24 41.28 33.93
CA LYS A 579 9.02 41.99 34.29
C LYS A 579 8.82 43.02 33.19
N GLU A 580 7.78 42.83 32.39
CA GLU A 580 7.41 43.77 31.35
C GLU A 580 7.18 45.11 32.06
N GLU A 581 8.08 46.07 31.84
CA GLU A 581 7.77 47.46 32.17
C GLU A 581 6.77 47.90 31.12
N GLU A 582 5.52 48.03 31.55
CA GLU A 582 4.41 48.48 30.71
C GLU A 582 4.79 49.85 30.12
N PRO A 583 5.07 49.96 28.80
CA PRO A 583 5.50 51.23 28.21
C PRO A 583 4.38 52.28 28.25
N TYR A 584 3.14 51.82 28.50
CA TYR A 584 1.96 52.62 28.77
C TYR A 584 1.06 51.78 29.69
N ALA A 585 0.71 52.30 30.86
CA ALA A 585 -0.43 51.78 31.59
C ALA A 585 -1.69 52.25 30.85
N LEU A 586 -2.31 51.36 30.09
CA LEU A 586 -3.74 51.52 29.86
C LEU A 586 -4.35 51.27 31.24
N ASP A 587 -4.93 52.30 31.85
CA ASP A 587 -5.83 52.12 33.00
C ASP A 587 -7.00 51.26 32.48
N ILE A 588 -6.83 49.95 32.57
CA ILE A 588 -7.91 49.00 32.41
C ILE A 588 -8.55 48.99 33.79
N PRO A 589 -9.69 49.68 33.98
CA PRO A 589 -10.38 49.65 35.25
C PRO A 589 -10.56 48.19 35.66
N ASP A 590 -10.39 47.89 36.95
CA ASP A 590 -10.69 46.56 37.51
C ASP A 590 -11.93 46.03 36.82
N PHE A 591 -11.76 44.99 35.99
CA PHE A 591 -12.92 44.41 35.34
C PHE A 591 -13.81 43.98 36.49
N PRO A 592 -15.03 44.54 36.60
CA PRO A 592 -15.93 44.13 37.67
C PRO A 592 -16.00 42.60 37.63
N PRO A 593 -15.97 41.91 38.78
CA PRO A 593 -16.01 40.45 38.80
C PRO A 593 -17.07 40.01 37.80
N ILE A 594 -16.67 39.23 36.78
CA ILE A 594 -17.58 38.88 35.68
C ILE A 594 -18.81 38.28 36.35
N GLU A 595 -19.88 39.07 36.46
CA GLU A 595 -21.07 38.65 37.18
C GLU A 595 -21.56 37.43 36.40
N LYS A 596 -21.42 36.25 37.00
CA LYS A 596 -21.96 35.01 36.45
C LYS A 596 -23.47 35.08 36.60
N ILE A 597 -24.11 35.83 35.72
CA ILE A 597 -25.56 35.94 35.67
C ILE A 597 -26.08 34.62 35.11
N LYS A 598 -26.81 33.88 35.93
CA LYS A 598 -27.55 32.69 35.47
C LYS A 598 -28.71 33.17 34.61
N ILE A 599 -28.57 33.07 33.29
CA ILE A 599 -29.63 33.43 32.34
C ILE A 599 -30.55 32.23 32.13
N PRO A 600 -31.83 32.26 32.54
CA PRO A 600 -32.77 31.18 32.27
C PRO A 600 -33.18 31.21 30.79
N ILE A 601 -32.83 30.17 30.04
CA ILE A 601 -33.24 30.01 28.63
C ILE A 601 -34.23 28.85 28.54
N LYS A 602 -35.39 29.07 27.90
CA LYS A 602 -36.38 28.00 27.71
C LYS A 602 -35.89 27.03 26.64
N ARG A 603 -36.16 25.74 26.85
CA ARG A 603 -35.84 24.66 25.90
C ARG A 603 -36.32 24.97 24.47
N LYS A 604 -37.56 25.47 24.32
CA LYS A 604 -38.14 25.81 23.02
C LYS A 604 -37.31 26.86 22.27
N ASP A 605 -36.73 27.82 22.99
CA ASP A 605 -35.93 28.88 22.39
C ASP A 605 -34.59 28.33 21.87
N VAL A 606 -33.99 27.36 22.59
CA VAL A 606 -32.78 26.67 22.15
C VAL A 606 -33.03 25.81 20.92
N LEU A 607 -34.11 25.01 20.91
CA LEU A 607 -34.46 24.19 19.75
C LEU A 607 -34.81 25.04 18.52
N ALA A 608 -35.46 26.20 18.72
CA ALA A 608 -35.77 27.13 17.64
C ALA A 608 -34.52 27.72 16.95
N ILE A 609 -33.36 27.75 17.62
CA ILE A 609 -32.11 28.21 17.00
C ILE A 609 -31.71 27.31 15.82
N PHE A 610 -31.90 26.00 15.92
CA PHE A 610 -31.57 25.07 14.83
C PHE A 610 -32.33 25.39 13.55
N ASN A 611 -33.63 25.68 13.67
CA ASN A 611 -34.48 26.07 12.55
C ASN A 611 -34.11 27.46 12.04
N LYS A 612 -33.89 28.44 12.92
CA LYS A 612 -33.46 29.79 12.52
C LYS A 612 -32.14 29.78 11.73
N VAL A 613 -31.16 29.00 12.18
CA VAL A 613 -29.87 28.89 11.48
C VAL A 613 -30.06 28.21 10.12
N ASN A 614 -30.85 27.14 10.05
CA ASN A 614 -31.19 26.51 8.77
C ASN A 614 -31.90 27.50 7.83
N ASP A 615 -32.90 28.24 8.32
CA ASP A 615 -33.62 29.24 7.54
C ASP A 615 -32.70 30.36 7.03
N PHE A 616 -31.79 30.85 7.88
CA PHE A 616 -30.81 31.88 7.52
C PHE A 616 -29.92 31.43 6.36
N TYR A 617 -29.42 30.19 6.42
CA TYR A 617 -28.60 29.65 5.34
C TYR A 617 -29.42 29.00 4.20
N LYS A 618 -30.75 29.04 4.27
CA LYS A 618 -31.70 28.38 3.35
C LYS A 618 -31.47 26.87 3.24
N TRP A 619 -31.06 26.24 4.34
CA TRP A 619 -30.91 24.80 4.45
C TRP A 619 -32.20 24.18 4.94
N LYS A 620 -32.37 22.90 4.64
CA LYS A 620 -33.48 22.09 5.15
C LYS A 620 -32.86 20.91 5.88
N TYR A 621 -33.29 20.70 7.12
CA TYR A 621 -32.93 19.52 7.93
C TYR A 621 -31.43 19.26 7.98
N THR A 622 -30.61 20.32 8.01
CA THR A 622 -29.15 20.19 7.93
C THR A 622 -28.56 20.36 9.32
N PRO A 623 -27.85 19.33 9.84
CA PRO A 623 -27.10 19.42 11.08
C PRO A 623 -26.08 20.56 11.06
N ILE A 624 -25.89 21.22 12.20
CA ILE A 624 -25.11 22.44 12.32
C ILE A 624 -24.00 22.29 13.36
N LYS A 625 -22.89 23.01 13.16
CA LYS A 625 -21.72 23.02 14.04
C LYS A 625 -21.99 23.85 15.29
N LEU A 626 -21.20 23.59 16.34
CA LEU A 626 -21.22 24.35 17.59
C LEU A 626 -21.10 25.88 17.34
N SER A 627 -20.22 26.30 16.44
CA SER A 627 -20.02 27.71 16.08
C SER A 627 -21.22 28.36 15.39
N GLU A 628 -21.97 27.59 14.59
CA GLU A 628 -23.18 28.05 13.91
C GLU A 628 -24.35 28.22 14.92
N ILE A 629 -24.48 27.26 15.85
CA ILE A 629 -25.46 27.35 16.95
C ILE A 629 -25.16 28.55 17.84
N LYS A 630 -23.89 28.74 18.22
CA LYS A 630 -23.42 29.92 18.97
C LYS A 630 -23.72 31.23 18.24
N GLY A 631 -23.62 31.24 16.91
CA GLY A 631 -24.05 32.36 16.07
C GLY A 631 -25.54 32.67 16.23
N GLY A 632 -26.40 31.64 16.24
CA GLY A 632 -27.84 31.81 16.42
C GLY A 632 -28.28 32.30 17.81
N PHE A 633 -27.46 32.09 18.85
CA PHE A 633 -27.71 32.68 20.18
C PHE A 633 -27.56 34.20 20.23
N LYS A 634 -26.86 34.81 19.25
CA LYS A 634 -26.71 36.27 19.17
C LYS A 634 -28.06 36.99 18.98
N ASP A 635 -29.05 36.31 18.40
CA ASP A 635 -30.39 36.84 18.18
C ASP A 635 -31.35 36.54 19.35
N VAL A 636 -30.85 35.92 20.43
CA VAL A 636 -31.62 35.69 21.66
C VAL A 636 -31.26 36.77 22.66
N TYR A 637 -32.28 37.52 23.09
CA TYR A 637 -32.10 38.64 24.00
C TYR A 637 -32.60 38.30 25.40
N TYR A 638 -31.81 38.64 26.41
CA TYR A 638 -32.21 38.64 27.82
C TYR A 638 -32.09 40.07 28.36
N GLN A 639 -33.19 40.61 28.89
CA GLN A 639 -33.27 42.00 29.35
C GLN A 639 -32.78 43.02 28.29
N GLY A 640 -33.11 42.79 27.01
CA GLY A 640 -32.73 43.66 25.89
C GLY A 640 -31.27 43.54 25.44
N LYS A 641 -30.45 42.65 26.03
CA LYS A 641 -29.06 42.39 25.61
C LYS A 641 -28.92 41.03 24.93
N PRO A 642 -28.15 40.90 23.84
CA PRO A 642 -27.92 39.62 23.18
C PRO A 642 -27.08 38.69 24.07
N ILE A 643 -27.40 37.39 24.04
CA ILE A 643 -26.70 36.38 24.85
C ILE A 643 -25.43 35.92 24.10
N TYR A 644 -24.28 36.00 24.76
CA TYR A 644 -23.03 35.42 24.28
C TYR A 644 -22.68 34.19 25.14
N LEU A 645 -22.53 33.04 24.49
CA LEU A 645 -22.18 31.78 25.15
C LEU A 645 -20.71 31.42 24.87
N SER A 646 -20.04 30.84 25.85
CA SER A 646 -18.79 30.10 25.63
C SER A 646 -19.09 28.73 25.03
N ASP A 647 -18.07 28.11 24.42
CA ASP A 647 -18.20 26.80 23.79
C ASP A 647 -18.56 25.74 24.85
N TYR A 648 -17.90 25.79 26.02
CA TYR A 648 -18.21 24.94 27.18
C TYR A 648 -19.68 25.02 27.63
N ASN A 649 -20.24 26.23 27.75
CA ASN A 649 -21.63 26.39 28.18
C ASN A 649 -22.60 25.86 27.12
N LEU A 650 -22.27 26.00 25.85
CA LEU A 650 -23.09 25.52 24.75
C LEU A 650 -23.07 23.99 24.66
N GLU A 651 -21.90 23.36 24.76
CA GLU A 651 -21.75 21.90 24.83
C GLU A 651 -22.57 21.33 26.00
N PHE A 652 -22.51 21.96 27.17
CA PHE A 652 -23.31 21.56 28.32
C PHE A 652 -24.82 21.65 28.08
N ILE A 653 -25.27 22.64 27.31
CA ILE A 653 -26.69 22.75 26.90
C ILE A 653 -27.04 21.63 25.91
N LEU A 654 -26.17 21.35 24.93
CA LEU A 654 -26.39 20.34 23.90
C LEU A 654 -26.40 18.92 24.48
N ASP A 655 -25.47 18.57 25.37
CA ASP A 655 -25.45 17.27 26.08
C ASP A 655 -26.76 17.05 26.86
N LYS A 656 -27.30 18.09 27.50
CA LYS A 656 -28.61 18.01 28.16
C LYS A 656 -29.77 17.76 27.21
N LEU A 657 -29.72 18.32 26.00
CA LEU A 657 -30.75 18.09 24.98
C LEU A 657 -30.61 16.71 24.34
N GLU A 658 -29.39 16.22 24.18
CA GLU A 658 -29.08 14.90 23.64
C GLU A 658 -29.51 13.78 24.60
N ARG A 659 -29.19 13.90 25.90
CA ARG A 659 -29.68 12.96 26.93
C ARG A 659 -31.21 12.88 27.01
N ARG A 660 -31.90 13.94 26.60
CA ARG A 660 -33.37 13.99 26.54
C ARG A 660 -33.93 13.46 25.22
N GLY A 661 -33.09 13.22 24.22
CA GLY A 661 -33.48 12.75 22.90
C GLY A 661 -34.01 13.84 21.97
N ASP A 662 -33.84 15.12 22.30
CA ASP A 662 -34.33 16.25 21.48
C ASP A 662 -33.38 16.59 20.33
N VAL A 663 -32.09 16.35 20.56
CA VAL A 663 -30.99 16.59 19.64
C VAL A 663 -30.20 15.29 19.54
N LYS A 664 -29.62 15.01 18.38
CA LYS A 664 -28.58 13.99 18.23
C LYS A 664 -27.34 14.64 17.62
N SER A 665 -26.18 14.10 17.97
CA SER A 665 -24.91 14.51 17.40
C SER A 665 -24.26 13.41 16.56
N TYR A 666 -23.54 13.80 15.50
CA TYR A 666 -22.67 12.92 14.72
C TYR A 666 -21.59 13.74 14.00
N LEU A 667 -20.33 13.34 14.07
CA LEU A 667 -19.17 14.06 13.49
C LEU A 667 -19.11 15.55 13.89
N ASP A 668 -19.38 15.87 15.15
CA ASP A 668 -19.46 17.25 15.69
C ASP A 668 -20.56 18.14 15.08
N TYR A 669 -21.50 17.54 14.36
CA TYR A 669 -22.72 18.20 13.90
C TYR A 669 -23.91 17.82 14.76
N TYR A 670 -24.76 18.79 15.08
CA TYR A 670 -25.94 18.61 15.90
C TYR A 670 -27.20 18.84 15.07
N GLY A 671 -28.21 17.97 15.22
CA GLY A 671 -29.49 18.10 14.54
C GLY A 671 -30.67 17.76 15.45
N LEU A 672 -31.84 18.32 15.15
CA LEU A 672 -33.07 18.00 15.87
C LEU A 672 -33.52 16.58 15.55
N THR A 673 -33.88 15.79 16.57
CA THR A 673 -34.36 14.42 16.36
C THR A 673 -35.62 14.35 15.48
N GLU A 674 -36.46 15.40 15.50
CA GLU A 674 -37.65 15.51 14.66
C GLU A 674 -37.32 15.50 13.15
N TRP A 675 -36.14 16.00 12.76
CA TRP A 675 -35.71 16.02 11.36
C TRP A 675 -35.53 14.63 10.77
N GLU A 676 -35.31 13.60 11.58
CA GLU A 676 -35.23 12.22 11.07
C GLU A 676 -36.58 11.76 10.51
N LYS A 677 -37.68 12.16 11.17
CA LYS A 677 -39.04 11.84 10.74
C LYS A 677 -39.44 12.66 9.51
N GLU A 678 -39.07 13.94 9.49
CA GLU A 678 -39.44 14.85 8.41
C GLU A 678 -38.64 14.61 7.12
N SER A 679 -37.36 14.29 7.23
CA SER A 679 -36.49 14.02 6.08
C SER A 679 -36.49 12.56 5.62
N GLY A 680 -36.95 11.64 6.48
CA GLY A 680 -36.83 10.20 6.27
C GLY A 680 -35.39 9.67 6.32
N ARG A 681 -34.44 10.47 6.82
CA ARG A 681 -33.00 10.15 6.91
C ARG A 681 -32.51 10.35 8.34
N SER A 682 -31.63 9.49 8.83
CA SER A 682 -31.07 9.65 10.17
C SER A 682 -30.15 10.88 10.28
N ILE A 683 -29.96 11.38 11.50
CA ILE A 683 -29.01 12.47 11.75
C ILE A 683 -27.59 12.08 11.31
N GLN A 684 -27.22 10.80 11.42
CA GLN A 684 -25.94 10.29 10.92
C GLN A 684 -25.76 10.55 9.41
N VAL A 685 -26.75 10.20 8.58
CA VAL A 685 -26.71 10.44 7.13
C VAL A 685 -26.70 11.93 6.81
N LEU A 686 -27.53 12.72 7.50
CA LEU A 686 -27.62 14.16 7.30
C LEU A 686 -26.30 14.88 7.67
N ALA A 687 -25.63 14.43 8.73
CA ALA A 687 -24.34 14.97 9.17
C ALA A 687 -23.22 14.60 8.19
N MET A 688 -23.16 13.36 7.70
CA MET A 688 -22.19 12.99 6.66
C MET A 688 -22.41 13.79 5.37
N PHE A 689 -23.66 13.99 4.94
CA PHE A 689 -23.96 14.84 3.78
C PHE A 689 -23.50 16.29 4.01
N ARG A 690 -23.73 16.84 5.22
CA ARG A 690 -23.25 18.17 5.58
C ARG A 690 -21.72 18.25 5.52
N ALA A 691 -21.01 17.24 6.01
CA ALA A 691 -19.55 17.20 5.98
C ALA A 691 -19.00 17.18 4.54
N ILE A 692 -19.56 16.34 3.66
CA ILE A 692 -19.18 16.34 2.23
C ILE A 692 -19.49 17.69 1.60
N ARG A 693 -20.66 18.24 1.88
CA ARG A 693 -21.09 19.51 1.33
C ARG A 693 -20.10 20.63 1.69
N ASP A 694 -19.63 20.69 2.94
CA ASP A 694 -18.62 21.67 3.35
C ASP A 694 -17.35 21.53 2.50
N VAL A 695 -16.89 20.30 2.29
CA VAL A 695 -15.73 20.01 1.44
C VAL A 695 -15.98 20.43 -0.01
N CYS A 696 -17.15 20.10 -0.57
CA CYS A 696 -17.49 20.41 -1.96
C CYS A 696 -17.65 21.91 -2.19
N VAL A 697 -18.23 22.65 -1.24
CA VAL A 697 -18.39 24.11 -1.32
C VAL A 697 -17.01 24.78 -1.26
N VAL A 698 -16.16 24.40 -0.31
CA VAL A 698 -14.80 24.95 -0.18
C VAL A 698 -13.97 24.71 -1.44
N ASN A 699 -14.13 23.54 -2.06
CA ASN A 699 -13.37 23.15 -3.24
C ASN A 699 -14.09 23.44 -4.56
N ALA A 700 -15.24 24.13 -4.57
CA ALA A 700 -16.04 24.39 -5.77
C ALA A 700 -16.33 23.12 -6.63
N ILE A 701 -16.69 22.01 -5.97
CA ILE A 701 -17.05 20.75 -6.62
C ILE A 701 -18.57 20.69 -6.77
N PRO A 702 -19.11 20.51 -7.98
CA PRO A 702 -20.54 20.30 -8.18
C PRO A 702 -21.02 19.02 -7.51
N PHE A 703 -22.14 19.11 -6.79
CA PHE A 703 -22.77 17.97 -6.13
C PHE A 703 -24.31 18.03 -6.20
N SER A 704 -24.97 16.89 -6.14
CA SER A 704 -26.43 16.80 -6.09
C SER A 704 -26.98 16.94 -4.67
N ASN A 705 -28.23 17.36 -4.55
CA ASN A 705 -28.94 17.30 -3.26
C ASN A 705 -29.15 15.84 -2.82
N LEU A 706 -29.16 15.63 -1.50
CA LEU A 706 -29.41 14.33 -0.88
C LEU A 706 -30.71 13.70 -1.38
N GLY A 707 -30.65 12.44 -1.85
CA GLY A 707 -31.80 11.67 -2.31
C GLY A 707 -32.41 12.11 -3.64
N ARG A 708 -31.76 13.01 -4.39
CA ARG A 708 -32.20 13.40 -5.73
C ARG A 708 -31.91 12.32 -6.78
N ALA A 709 -30.81 11.59 -6.60
CA ALA A 709 -30.48 10.41 -7.39
C ALA A 709 -31.26 9.20 -6.84
N LYS A 710 -31.74 8.32 -7.73
CA LYS A 710 -32.51 7.13 -7.32
C LYS A 710 -31.61 5.98 -6.83
N ASP A 711 -30.38 5.99 -7.30
CA ASP A 711 -29.39 4.91 -7.20
C ASP A 711 -28.25 5.22 -6.23
N CYS A 712 -28.13 6.46 -5.76
CA CYS A 712 -27.18 6.84 -4.70
C CYS A 712 -27.76 7.92 -3.78
N ASP A 713 -27.12 8.14 -2.62
CA ASP A 713 -27.55 9.21 -1.72
C ASP A 713 -27.14 10.59 -2.25
N THR A 714 -25.93 10.73 -2.83
CA THR A 714 -25.50 11.94 -3.54
C THR A 714 -24.49 11.64 -4.64
N LYS A 715 -24.39 12.53 -5.63
CA LYS A 715 -23.48 12.45 -6.77
C LYS A 715 -22.57 13.68 -6.78
N LEU A 716 -21.26 13.47 -6.92
CA LEU A 716 -20.25 14.52 -7.10
C LEU A 716 -19.68 14.47 -8.52
N LYS A 717 -19.20 15.61 -9.03
CA LYS A 717 -18.45 15.66 -10.30
C LYS A 717 -17.06 16.27 -10.09
N VAL A 718 -16.03 15.44 -10.17
CA VAL A 718 -14.62 15.83 -9.93
C VAL A 718 -13.84 15.59 -11.22
N LEU A 719 -13.18 16.63 -11.76
CA LEU A 719 -12.41 16.57 -13.02
C LEU A 719 -13.19 15.96 -14.20
N GLY A 720 -14.50 16.20 -14.26
CA GLY A 720 -15.35 15.67 -15.32
C GLY A 720 -15.88 14.26 -15.07
N GLN A 721 -15.33 13.53 -14.10
CA GLN A 721 -15.78 12.19 -13.70
C GLN A 721 -16.86 12.26 -12.62
N ASP A 722 -17.85 11.38 -12.76
CA ASP A 722 -18.97 11.25 -11.83
C ASP A 722 -18.63 10.25 -10.70
N PHE A 723 -18.79 10.70 -9.45
CA PHE A 723 -18.63 9.91 -8.25
C PHE A 723 -19.98 9.73 -7.56
N TYR A 724 -20.37 8.49 -7.29
CA TYR A 724 -21.66 8.14 -6.68
C TYR A 724 -21.46 7.75 -5.23
N ILE A 725 -22.02 8.51 -4.29
CA ILE A 725 -21.79 8.33 -2.86
C ILE A 725 -23.00 7.68 -2.20
N ASN A 726 -22.73 6.62 -1.46
CA ASN A 726 -23.67 5.90 -0.62
C ASN A 726 -23.21 5.98 0.84
N PHE A 727 -24.04 6.54 1.71
CA PHE A 727 -23.72 6.74 3.13
C PHE A 727 -23.92 5.45 3.91
N TYR A 728 -22.88 4.96 4.54
CA TYR A 728 -22.98 3.78 5.38
C TYR A 728 -23.75 4.08 6.68
N GLU A 729 -24.71 3.23 6.98
CA GLU A 729 -25.45 3.21 8.24
C GLU A 729 -25.79 1.75 8.56
N LYS A 730 -25.59 1.32 9.82
CA LYS A 730 -25.77 -0.08 10.23
C LYS A 730 -27.15 -0.64 9.84
N GLY A 731 -28.20 0.17 9.90
CA GLY A 731 -29.57 -0.22 9.53
C GLY A 731 -29.86 -0.29 8.03
N ARG A 732 -28.99 0.25 7.17
CA ARG A 732 -29.17 0.35 5.71
C ARG A 732 -28.15 -0.45 4.89
N MET A 733 -27.41 -1.35 5.54
CA MET A 733 -26.27 -2.04 4.92
C MET A 733 -26.61 -2.71 3.58
N GLY A 734 -27.69 -3.49 3.51
CA GLY A 734 -28.09 -4.17 2.27
C GLY A 734 -28.45 -3.22 1.12
N GLU A 735 -29.08 -2.08 1.44
CA GLU A 735 -29.41 -1.04 0.46
C GLU A 735 -28.14 -0.36 -0.06
N VAL A 736 -27.23 0.01 0.84
CA VAL A 736 -25.94 0.65 0.51
C VAL A 736 -25.11 -0.23 -0.41
N ILE A 737 -25.02 -1.53 -0.13
CA ILE A 737 -24.28 -2.48 -0.97
C ILE A 737 -24.90 -2.57 -2.36
N ARG A 738 -26.22 -2.79 -2.44
CA ARG A 738 -26.94 -2.91 -3.72
C ARG A 738 -26.77 -1.66 -4.56
N ASN A 739 -27.02 -0.48 -3.98
CA ASN A 739 -26.90 0.80 -4.64
C ASN A 739 -25.46 1.05 -5.13
N SER A 740 -24.45 0.69 -4.32
CA SER A 740 -23.04 0.85 -4.70
C SER A 740 -22.66 -0.04 -5.88
N VAL A 741 -23.13 -1.28 -5.91
CA VAL A 741 -22.92 -2.21 -7.04
C VAL A 741 -23.63 -1.73 -8.31
N GLU A 742 -24.83 -1.16 -8.19
CA GLU A 742 -25.55 -0.58 -9.34
C GLU A 742 -24.84 0.68 -9.88
N CYS A 743 -24.34 1.55 -8.99
CA CYS A 743 -23.61 2.75 -9.37
C CYS A 743 -22.23 2.46 -9.98
N ALA A 744 -21.55 1.40 -9.54
CA ALA A 744 -20.27 0.97 -10.10
C ALA A 744 -20.32 0.73 -11.61
N LYS A 745 -21.51 0.38 -12.17
CA LYS A 745 -21.71 0.22 -13.61
C LYS A 745 -21.74 1.54 -14.40
N LYS A 746 -21.88 2.68 -13.72
CA LYS A 746 -22.04 4.02 -14.32
C LYS A 746 -20.84 4.93 -14.07
N GLY A 747 -19.95 4.57 -13.15
CA GLY A 747 -18.80 5.36 -12.73
C GLY A 747 -18.28 4.89 -11.36
N VAL A 748 -17.43 5.69 -10.72
CA VAL A 748 -16.83 5.31 -9.44
C VAL A 748 -17.85 5.45 -8.32
N SER A 749 -18.13 4.35 -7.63
CA SER A 749 -19.00 4.35 -6.46
C SER A 749 -18.17 4.47 -5.18
N ILE A 750 -18.65 5.21 -4.19
CA ILE A 750 -18.01 5.39 -2.89
C ILE A 750 -19.01 4.97 -1.82
N ILE A 751 -18.62 3.99 -1.01
CA ILE A 751 -19.28 3.76 0.29
C ILE A 751 -18.56 4.64 1.29
N LEU A 752 -19.28 5.62 1.84
CA LEU A 752 -18.71 6.60 2.76
C LEU A 752 -19.08 6.29 4.20
N PHE A 753 -18.06 6.19 5.04
CA PHE A 753 -18.15 5.94 6.48
C PHE A 753 -17.89 7.24 7.25
N GLY A 754 -18.55 7.43 8.39
CA GLY A 754 -18.25 8.59 9.23
C GLY A 754 -16.94 8.44 9.97
N SER A 755 -16.62 7.23 10.44
CA SER A 755 -15.39 6.92 11.18
C SER A 755 -14.61 5.73 10.60
N GLN A 756 -13.34 5.62 11.01
CA GLN A 756 -12.50 4.49 10.67
C GLN A 756 -13.01 3.18 11.30
N GLU A 757 -13.53 3.24 12.53
CA GLU A 757 -14.13 2.09 13.22
C GLU A 757 -15.33 1.52 12.45
N GLU A 758 -16.20 2.39 11.91
CA GLU A 758 -17.33 1.95 11.09
C GLU A 758 -16.86 1.25 9.80
N LYS A 759 -15.85 1.81 9.14
CA LYS A 759 -15.21 1.22 7.95
C LYS A 759 -14.64 -0.16 8.27
N GLU A 760 -13.87 -0.28 9.36
CA GLU A 760 -13.28 -1.55 9.80
C GLU A 760 -14.33 -2.57 10.19
N SER A 761 -15.43 -2.14 10.81
CA SER A 761 -16.56 -3.02 11.12
C SER A 761 -17.30 -3.52 9.86
N PHE A 762 -17.25 -2.76 8.76
CA PHE A 762 -17.89 -3.10 7.50
C PHE A 762 -17.04 -4.06 6.65
N ILE A 763 -15.71 -3.95 6.70
CA ILE A 763 -14.78 -4.77 5.89
C ILE A 763 -15.08 -6.28 5.97
N PRO A 764 -15.27 -6.91 7.15
CA PRO A 764 -15.61 -8.33 7.25
C PRO A 764 -16.87 -8.72 6.46
N TYR A 765 -17.83 -7.82 6.29
CA TYR A 765 -19.04 -8.09 5.50
C TYR A 765 -18.78 -8.16 4.01
N VAL A 766 -17.78 -7.42 3.49
CA VAL A 766 -17.35 -7.50 2.09
C VAL A 766 -16.82 -8.90 1.78
N TYR A 767 -16.13 -9.52 2.74
CA TYR A 767 -15.58 -10.87 2.61
C TYR A 767 -16.51 -11.99 3.09
N SER A 768 -17.75 -11.66 3.44
CA SER A 768 -18.74 -12.67 3.85
C SER A 768 -19.24 -13.50 2.65
N PRO A 769 -19.66 -14.76 2.86
CA PRO A 769 -20.09 -15.66 1.78
C PRO A 769 -21.45 -15.30 1.14
N ASN A 770 -22.01 -14.12 1.44
CA ASN A 770 -23.25 -13.65 0.83
C ASN A 770 -23.00 -13.28 -0.65
N ARG A 771 -23.91 -13.67 -1.56
CA ARG A 771 -23.85 -13.34 -2.99
C ARG A 771 -23.64 -11.84 -3.26
N LEU A 772 -24.32 -10.95 -2.52
CA LEU A 772 -24.16 -9.51 -2.67
C LEU A 772 -22.77 -9.03 -2.23
N SER A 773 -22.22 -9.64 -1.18
CA SER A 773 -20.87 -9.36 -0.68
C SER A 773 -19.80 -9.85 -1.64
N GLY A 774 -19.96 -11.04 -2.25
CA GLY A 774 -19.06 -11.53 -3.29
C GLY A 774 -18.99 -10.61 -4.51
N ILE A 775 -20.14 -10.08 -4.96
CA ILE A 775 -20.18 -9.08 -6.05
C ILE A 775 -19.52 -7.77 -5.61
N LEU A 776 -19.82 -7.28 -4.41
CA LEU A 776 -19.19 -6.07 -3.88
C LEU A 776 -17.67 -6.23 -3.77
N LYS A 777 -17.18 -7.37 -3.28
CA LYS A 777 -15.76 -7.69 -3.18
C LYS A 777 -15.06 -7.52 -4.53
N PHE A 778 -15.62 -8.09 -5.59
CA PHE A 778 -15.08 -7.95 -6.95
C PHE A 778 -14.97 -6.48 -7.39
N TYR A 779 -16.01 -5.67 -7.16
CA TYR A 779 -15.96 -4.23 -7.50
C TYR A 779 -15.01 -3.41 -6.61
N VAL A 780 -14.80 -3.82 -5.36
CA VAL A 780 -13.81 -3.19 -4.46
C VAL A 780 -12.38 -3.53 -4.91
N GLU A 781 -12.12 -4.79 -5.24
CA GLU A 781 -10.80 -5.27 -5.71
C GLU A 781 -10.42 -4.65 -7.07
N ASN A 782 -11.39 -4.41 -7.96
CA ASN A 782 -11.17 -3.73 -9.24
C ASN A 782 -11.05 -2.19 -9.11
N GLY A 783 -11.32 -1.62 -7.93
CA GLY A 783 -11.27 -0.18 -7.69
C GLY A 783 -12.50 0.61 -8.18
N ASP A 784 -13.54 -0.05 -8.66
CA ASP A 784 -14.81 0.58 -9.08
C ASP A 784 -15.66 1.06 -7.89
N VAL A 785 -15.54 0.38 -6.74
CA VAL A 785 -16.14 0.78 -5.47
C VAL A 785 -15.04 1.11 -4.46
N LEU A 786 -15.02 2.36 -3.99
CA LEU A 786 -14.09 2.83 -2.97
C LEU A 786 -14.74 2.83 -1.59
N LEU A 787 -14.04 2.28 -0.60
CA LEU A 787 -14.43 2.32 0.81
C LEU A 787 -13.66 3.46 1.49
N LEU A 788 -14.32 4.59 1.74
CA LEU A 788 -13.66 5.80 2.26
C LEU A 788 -14.34 6.32 3.52
N THR A 789 -13.56 6.88 4.45
CA THR A 789 -14.11 7.73 5.51
C THR A 789 -14.31 9.17 5.01
N VAL A 790 -15.09 9.98 5.73
CA VAL A 790 -15.25 11.42 5.44
C VAL A 790 -13.90 12.13 5.34
N GLU A 791 -12.95 11.85 6.25
CA GLU A 791 -11.62 12.48 6.24
C GLU A 791 -10.73 11.96 5.08
N GLU A 792 -10.79 10.67 4.75
CA GLU A 792 -10.09 10.12 3.58
C GLU A 792 -10.60 10.73 2.27
N LEU A 793 -11.92 10.89 2.12
CA LEU A 793 -12.52 11.54 0.95
C LEU A 793 -12.06 12.99 0.83
N LYS A 794 -12.06 13.72 1.94
CA LYS A 794 -11.57 15.11 2.00
C LYS A 794 -10.10 15.23 1.63
N LYS A 795 -9.25 14.28 2.06
CA LYS A 795 -7.83 14.22 1.67
C LYS A 795 -7.70 13.95 0.17
N LYS A 796 -8.39 12.93 -0.36
CA LYS A 796 -8.38 12.61 -1.80
C LYS A 796 -8.85 13.77 -2.67
N ILE A 797 -9.91 14.47 -2.27
CA ILE A 797 -10.41 15.64 -2.99
C ILE A 797 -9.35 16.75 -3.08
N LYS A 798 -8.58 16.97 -2.00
CA LYS A 798 -7.47 17.94 -2.01
C LYS A 798 -6.34 17.49 -2.93
N GLU A 799 -5.90 16.24 -2.83
CA GLU A 799 -4.83 15.67 -3.66
C GLU A 799 -5.15 15.74 -5.16
N ILE A 800 -6.41 15.51 -5.54
CA ILE A 800 -6.86 15.57 -6.94
C ILE A 800 -6.83 17.01 -7.49
N LYS A 801 -6.90 18.03 -6.63
CA LYS A 801 -6.87 19.44 -7.05
C LYS A 801 -5.49 20.10 -7.03
N GLY A 802 -4.47 19.43 -6.48
CA GLY A 802 -3.14 20.01 -6.25
C GLY A 802 -3.07 20.73 -4.92
#